data_AF-A0ABD5ZT82-F1
#
_entry.id   AF-A0ABD5ZT82-F1
#
_cell.length_a   1.000
_cell.length_b   1.000
_cell.length_c   1.000
_cell.angle_alpha   90.00
_cell.angle_beta   90.00
_cell.angle_gamma   90.00
#
_symmetry.space_group_name_H-M   'P 1'
#
loop_
_entity.id
_entity.type
_entity.pdbx_description
1 polymer ?
#
loop_
_entity_poly.entity_id
_entity_poly.type
_entity_poly.pdbx_seq_one_letter_code
_entity_poly.pdbx_strand_id
1 'polypeptide(L)'
;MVALYHCFAAPRVAGEWAADKGNVDGLQAALPEDATAITVAMQYENNDYDYLWEPFFEGLDADPGDFDTGGYPDIKTIQEAVGDRTVAFIIDELEDWFDTLDKDLESANRGFLQALMEATAIESLDLFTIASVLRRGSKVHDILNREDAVQVNMDSKVSKEDVLLHRLIDGVEEGPASDIIDGYLEAYHRSDYVDDEAVTRDEMLELYPFHPALIETLESRYYAGDENQNTRGMIYLFSTLLLELQDQTDLITHGDIDAEQFEDELIKIDFARPTACVNDIKRLDASIDFGRRILNTILLYSLNDSQGEGADVSEIVMGTYQTNNRISDIYIQLEQIHGVAWHLHKLNGKYAIRDKRNPNALIRNAASDVSERAAKGEIADMVSELFGPHSYTVGFRPDELSKIPDTNQVKVIIHSEEWTPERVRAVITNDGRGRSWRNTFIFVQPNEGDAIESGTRYIDKARYVEGARQVLADQGLDDGIRARIKNMKEQEEQELRKELRLAYGDVIDGDDLLNEFEMATPMQLDVFVLDEDKDEYSAKTLIDEAAADPFDLESHIWPIAEDLLERKGETTIQAIYEEFLTKPALPIPGGTGDVLDAAKNGGLVDKPILLHTPTDGFSTDLDQLTPQTKLVLEADIDVWEIDDVIDDIRGQFSAGTTELAIGDYYNTLTSKTQVRIEGDEKDLLFMAIGRLTNDDGYVIARGAELLDEPQLDGTVRDVSRATQIGPSAVAERLREAIDDTGEASVEAVLRAIRGDTSVYLPAEDTEQAVTEAVMTLLSEQHLLRTENGYVDSLGDRDVFEMTIVPSVSGAIAAEIDDYIGSLDSDTNFTIDDLHTRFGSSAPEAAIKTYLLQHLGTDSDPAYVIANNGSTDPGQWMPGYPFSTPKSDEELIWEFHYNGGSAADLRDKWNREQDEGSVNHATIEFTLPEDGACRPSSRTRPRWNIRRSSSHLRRTNPRPS
;
A
#
# COMPACT_ATOMS: atom_id res chain seq x y z
N MET A 1 -68.58 20.00 44.51
CA MET A 1 -68.96 20.38 45.90
C MET A 1 -69.20 21.88 46.07
N VAL A 2 -68.27 22.77 45.71
CA VAL A 2 -68.42 24.24 45.87
C VAL A 2 -69.70 24.81 45.24
N ALA A 3 -70.04 24.41 44.01
CA ALA A 3 -71.28 24.86 43.37
C ALA A 3 -72.53 24.43 44.16
N LEU A 4 -72.57 23.19 44.66
CA LEU A 4 -73.66 22.68 45.50
C LEU A 4 -73.76 23.43 46.82
N TYR A 5 -72.63 23.78 47.45
CA TYR A 5 -72.64 24.63 48.65
C TYR A 5 -73.37 25.95 48.39
N HIS A 6 -73.06 26.65 47.30
CA HIS A 6 -73.73 27.91 46.97
C HIS A 6 -75.21 27.75 46.61
N CYS A 7 -75.63 26.58 46.11
CA CYS A 7 -77.05 26.26 45.93
C CYS A 7 -77.84 26.27 47.25
N PHE A 8 -77.21 25.93 48.38
CA PHE A 8 -77.86 25.97 49.70
C PHE A 8 -77.54 27.23 50.51
N ALA A 9 -76.30 27.73 50.43
CA ALA A 9 -75.85 28.92 51.18
C ALA A 9 -76.35 30.24 50.58
N ALA A 10 -76.62 30.27 49.27
CA ALA A 10 -77.18 31.42 48.57
C ALA A 10 -78.15 31.01 47.45
N PRO A 11 -79.29 30.34 47.77
CA PRO A 11 -80.17 29.71 46.78
C PRO A 11 -80.67 30.67 45.70
N ARG A 12 -80.99 31.93 46.08
CA ARG A 12 -81.43 32.96 45.13
C ARG A 12 -80.39 33.27 44.06
N VAL A 13 -79.12 33.39 44.44
CA VAL A 13 -78.02 33.73 43.50
C VAL A 13 -77.77 32.55 42.56
N ALA A 14 -77.74 31.32 43.10
CA ALA A 14 -77.60 30.12 42.31
C ALA A 14 -78.76 29.94 41.31
N GLY A 15 -80.00 30.23 41.74
CA GLY A 15 -81.19 30.19 40.88
C GLY A 15 -81.17 31.23 39.76
N GLU A 16 -80.70 32.45 40.04
CA GLU A 16 -80.52 33.50 39.02
C GLU A 16 -79.46 33.10 37.98
N TRP A 17 -78.33 32.55 38.42
CA TRP A 17 -77.29 32.03 37.53
C TRP A 17 -77.78 30.87 36.66
N ALA A 18 -78.60 29.97 37.22
CA ALA A 18 -79.15 28.84 36.49
C ALA A 18 -80.16 29.26 35.41
N ALA A 19 -80.93 30.33 35.67
CA ALA A 19 -81.92 30.87 34.74
C ALA A 19 -81.29 31.76 33.66
N ASP A 20 -80.13 32.37 33.92
CA ASP A 20 -79.41 33.15 32.92
C ASP A 20 -78.98 32.25 31.75
N LYS A 21 -79.32 32.66 30.52
CA LYS A 21 -79.05 31.93 29.27
C LYS A 21 -79.43 30.44 29.22
N GLY A 22 -80.27 29.94 30.13
CA GLY A 22 -80.67 28.52 30.15
C GLY A 22 -79.57 27.57 30.63
N ASN A 23 -78.66 28.04 31.50
CA ASN A 23 -77.51 27.27 31.98
C ASN A 23 -77.89 25.92 32.61
N VAL A 24 -78.97 25.85 33.42
CA VAL A 24 -79.51 24.58 33.96
C VAL A 24 -81.03 24.66 34.14
N ASP A 25 -81.78 24.03 33.24
CA ASP A 25 -83.25 23.99 33.29
C ASP A 25 -83.79 23.34 34.58
N GLY A 26 -84.77 23.98 35.21
CA GLY A 26 -85.48 23.47 36.38
C GLY A 26 -84.73 23.61 37.72
N LEU A 27 -83.44 23.96 37.72
CA LEU A 27 -82.65 24.09 38.95
C LEU A 27 -83.23 25.16 39.89
N GLN A 28 -83.60 26.33 39.37
CA GLN A 28 -84.18 27.41 40.19
C GLN A 28 -85.42 26.96 40.99
N ALA A 29 -86.24 26.08 40.42
CA ALA A 29 -87.44 25.57 41.08
C ALA A 29 -87.15 24.47 42.11
N ALA A 30 -85.97 23.85 42.05
CA ALA A 30 -85.55 22.77 42.94
C ALA A 30 -84.74 23.26 44.16
N LEU A 31 -84.29 24.52 44.16
CA LEU A 31 -83.54 25.10 45.27
C LEU A 31 -84.46 25.45 46.45
N PRO A 32 -84.00 25.30 47.71
CA PRO A 32 -84.76 25.72 48.88
C PRO A 32 -84.89 27.25 48.96
N GLU A 33 -85.89 27.75 49.68
CA GLU A 33 -86.02 29.20 49.93
C GLU A 33 -84.90 29.74 50.82
N ASP A 34 -84.53 28.97 51.85
CA ASP A 34 -83.44 29.23 52.80
C ASP A 34 -82.90 27.89 53.32
N ALA A 35 -81.60 27.80 53.60
CA ALA A 35 -80.98 26.58 54.11
C ALA A 35 -79.72 26.85 54.94
N THR A 36 -79.48 25.99 55.93
CA THR A 36 -78.20 25.95 56.67
C THR A 36 -77.26 25.00 55.95
N ALA A 37 -76.29 25.54 55.22
CA ALA A 37 -75.27 24.75 54.52
C ALA A 37 -74.04 24.53 55.41
N ILE A 38 -73.80 23.28 55.78
CA ILE A 38 -72.66 22.83 56.58
C ILE A 38 -71.73 22.06 55.63
N THR A 39 -70.48 22.49 55.54
CA THR A 39 -69.49 21.86 54.68
C THR A 39 -68.29 21.42 55.48
N VAL A 40 -67.81 20.22 55.22
CA VAL A 40 -66.54 19.72 55.77
C VAL A 40 -65.75 19.01 54.67
N ALA A 41 -64.45 19.29 54.59
CA ALA A 41 -63.51 18.57 53.73
C ALA A 41 -62.60 17.73 54.64
N MET A 42 -62.75 16.41 54.61
CA MET A 42 -62.19 15.55 55.65
C MET A 42 -60.67 15.34 55.52
N GLN A 43 -60.06 15.70 54.39
CA GLN A 43 -58.65 15.40 54.09
C GLN A 43 -57.66 16.55 54.39
N TYR A 44 -58.13 17.77 54.67
CA TYR A 44 -57.24 18.93 54.90
C TYR A 44 -56.66 18.95 56.31
N GLU A 45 -55.35 19.23 56.44
CA GLU A 45 -54.54 19.30 57.68
C GLU A 45 -55.08 20.24 58.80
N ASN A 46 -56.17 20.96 58.56
CA ASN A 46 -56.78 21.90 59.52
C ASN A 46 -58.10 21.42 60.15
N ASN A 47 -58.58 20.21 59.84
CA ASN A 47 -59.80 19.66 60.45
C ASN A 47 -59.43 18.62 61.53
N ASP A 48 -59.35 19.07 62.79
CA ASP A 48 -59.04 18.27 63.99
C ASP A 48 -60.25 17.40 64.46
N TYR A 49 -61.14 16.98 63.55
CA TYR A 49 -62.35 16.23 63.91
C TYR A 49 -62.09 14.73 63.98
N ASP A 50 -62.29 14.14 65.14
CA ASP A 50 -62.25 12.68 65.36
C ASP A 50 -63.59 12.03 64.99
N TYR A 51 -64.67 12.82 65.00
CA TYR A 51 -66.02 12.34 64.73
C TYR A 51 -66.75 13.19 63.68
N LEU A 52 -67.35 12.53 62.68
CA LEU A 52 -68.09 13.14 61.58
C LEU A 52 -69.31 13.96 62.05
N TRP A 53 -69.82 13.68 63.25
CA TRP A 53 -70.92 14.45 63.82
C TRP A 53 -70.50 15.79 64.41
N GLU A 54 -69.23 15.99 64.78
CA GLU A 54 -68.74 17.25 65.33
C GLU A 54 -69.05 18.44 64.41
N PRO A 55 -68.62 18.46 63.12
CA PRO A 55 -68.94 19.57 62.23
C PRO A 55 -70.45 19.71 61.96
N PHE A 56 -71.21 18.61 62.00
CA PHE A 56 -72.66 18.64 61.80
C PHE A 56 -73.39 19.33 62.95
N PHE A 57 -73.10 18.95 64.19
CA PHE A 57 -73.75 19.52 65.38
C PHE A 57 -73.22 20.93 65.71
N GLU A 58 -71.93 21.19 65.49
CA GLU A 58 -71.36 22.55 65.58
C GLU A 58 -72.03 23.51 64.60
N GLY A 59 -72.25 23.10 63.35
CA GLY A 59 -72.94 23.91 62.35
C GLY A 59 -74.43 24.17 62.66
N LEU A 60 -75.04 23.34 63.50
CA LEU A 60 -76.44 23.47 63.92
C LEU A 60 -76.62 24.18 65.27
N ASP A 61 -75.52 24.50 65.96
CA ASP A 61 -75.51 24.99 67.36
C ASP A 61 -76.32 24.06 68.29
N ALA A 62 -76.11 22.75 68.13
CA ALA A 62 -76.82 21.69 68.87
C ALA A 62 -75.84 20.79 69.64
N ASP A 63 -76.24 20.31 70.82
CA ASP A 63 -75.43 19.40 71.63
C ASP A 63 -75.70 17.95 71.21
N PRO A 64 -74.69 17.21 70.69
CA PRO A 64 -74.86 15.81 70.31
C PRO A 64 -75.06 14.88 71.53
N GLY A 65 -74.66 15.30 72.72
CA GLY A 65 -74.54 14.46 73.92
C GLY A 65 -73.13 13.89 74.14
N ASP A 66 -72.92 13.20 75.26
CA ASP A 66 -71.63 12.61 75.66
C ASP A 66 -71.52 11.14 75.21
N PHE A 67 -70.48 10.84 74.43
CA PHE A 67 -70.19 9.51 73.90
C PHE A 67 -68.77 9.00 74.23
N ASP A 68 -68.12 9.57 75.24
CA ASP A 68 -66.74 9.23 75.65
C ASP A 68 -66.57 7.74 76.03
N THR A 69 -67.66 7.05 76.37
CA THR A 69 -67.68 5.61 76.69
C THR A 69 -68.02 4.69 75.51
N GLY A 70 -68.11 5.24 74.29
CA GLY A 70 -68.50 4.54 73.06
C GLY A 70 -70.00 4.71 72.72
N GLY A 71 -70.30 4.84 71.43
CA GLY A 71 -71.65 5.11 70.91
C GLY A 71 -71.60 6.08 69.73
N TYR A 72 -72.77 6.56 69.29
CA TYR A 72 -72.92 7.62 68.29
C TYR A 72 -74.30 8.31 68.45
N PRO A 73 -74.47 9.57 68.01
CA PRO A 73 -75.77 10.22 67.98
C PRO A 73 -76.79 9.44 67.14
N ASP A 74 -77.93 9.09 67.72
CA ASP A 74 -78.98 8.33 67.02
C ASP A 74 -79.86 9.23 66.13
N ILE A 75 -80.74 8.60 65.35
CA ILE A 75 -81.66 9.29 64.43
C ILE A 75 -82.50 10.35 65.16
N LYS A 76 -82.95 10.07 66.38
CA LYS A 76 -83.77 11.00 67.17
C LYS A 76 -82.97 12.25 67.56
N THR A 77 -81.70 12.07 67.92
CA THR A 77 -80.78 13.16 68.21
C THR A 77 -80.54 14.04 66.99
N ILE A 78 -80.37 13.44 65.81
CA ILE A 78 -80.22 14.16 64.52
C ILE A 78 -81.50 14.93 64.17
N GLN A 79 -82.68 14.32 64.34
CA GLN A 79 -83.98 14.97 64.09
C GLN A 79 -84.20 16.19 65.00
N GLU A 80 -83.90 16.06 66.30
CA GLU A 80 -84.00 17.15 67.26
C GLU A 80 -83.02 18.29 66.93
N ALA A 81 -81.81 17.95 66.47
CA ALA A 81 -80.82 18.93 66.05
C ALA A 81 -81.24 19.67 64.77
N VAL A 82 -81.77 18.99 63.76
CA VAL A 82 -82.21 19.64 62.51
C VAL A 82 -83.47 20.51 62.76
N GLY A 83 -84.48 19.96 63.43
CA GLY A 83 -85.75 20.66 63.70
C GLY A 83 -86.53 20.97 62.42
N ASP A 84 -87.13 22.17 62.36
CA ASP A 84 -87.88 22.66 61.19
C ASP A 84 -86.98 23.37 60.16
N ARG A 85 -85.65 23.24 60.27
CA ARG A 85 -84.68 23.89 59.37
C ARG A 85 -84.42 23.01 58.16
N THR A 86 -84.24 23.64 56.99
CA THR A 86 -83.59 22.99 55.86
C THR A 86 -82.08 22.98 56.07
N VAL A 87 -81.47 21.80 56.12
CA VAL A 87 -80.04 21.61 56.39
C VAL A 87 -79.41 20.84 55.24
N ALA A 88 -78.29 21.34 54.72
CA ALA A 88 -77.47 20.60 53.77
C ALA A 88 -76.11 20.31 54.40
N PHE A 89 -75.80 19.03 54.61
CA PHE A 89 -74.52 18.58 55.10
C PHE A 89 -73.68 18.01 53.95
N ILE A 90 -72.60 18.72 53.62
CA ILE A 90 -71.77 18.49 52.45
C ILE A 90 -70.40 18.01 52.93
N ILE A 91 -70.08 16.76 52.62
CA ILE A 91 -68.88 16.06 53.08
C ILE A 91 -67.98 15.80 51.86
N ASP A 92 -66.83 16.45 51.79
CA ASP A 92 -65.84 16.23 50.75
C ASP A 92 -64.75 15.24 51.22
N GLU A 93 -64.30 14.38 50.31
CA GLU A 93 -63.19 13.43 50.50
C GLU A 93 -63.39 12.47 51.68
N LEU A 94 -64.63 12.00 51.89
CA LEU A 94 -65.00 11.16 53.03
C LEU A 94 -64.23 9.83 53.06
N GLU A 95 -63.98 9.21 51.90
CA GLU A 95 -63.35 7.88 51.81
C GLU A 95 -61.94 7.85 52.42
N ASP A 96 -61.07 8.76 51.98
CA ASP A 96 -59.66 8.73 52.39
C ASP A 96 -59.50 9.03 53.87
N TRP A 97 -60.31 9.94 54.44
CA TRP A 97 -60.32 10.16 55.89
C TRP A 97 -60.84 8.94 56.65
N PHE A 98 -61.98 8.38 56.23
CA PHE A 98 -62.63 7.27 56.93
C PHE A 98 -61.74 6.03 56.98
N ASP A 99 -60.97 5.77 55.92
CA ASP A 99 -60.02 4.66 55.85
C ASP A 99 -58.77 4.84 56.74
N THR A 100 -58.51 6.05 57.24
CA THR A 100 -57.40 6.33 58.18
C THR A 100 -57.77 6.18 59.66
N LEU A 101 -59.05 6.05 59.99
CA LEU A 101 -59.53 5.96 61.38
C LEU A 101 -59.16 4.62 62.04
N ASP A 102 -58.84 4.68 63.34
CA ASP A 102 -58.69 3.47 64.17
C ASP A 102 -60.04 2.76 64.37
N LYS A 103 -60.02 1.45 64.65
CA LYS A 103 -61.22 0.59 64.67
C LYS A 103 -62.39 1.10 65.52
N ASP A 104 -62.12 1.70 66.67
CA ASP A 104 -63.16 2.20 67.57
C ASP A 104 -63.81 3.47 67.00
N LEU A 105 -63.01 4.39 66.43
CA LEU A 105 -63.47 5.59 65.75
C LEU A 105 -64.18 5.25 64.42
N GLU A 106 -63.63 4.32 63.64
CA GLU A 106 -64.25 3.80 62.40
C GLU A 106 -65.65 3.24 62.71
N SER A 107 -65.79 2.46 63.79
CA SER A 107 -67.09 1.88 64.18
C SER A 107 -68.10 2.93 64.64
N ALA A 108 -67.67 3.96 65.38
CA ALA A 108 -68.54 5.03 65.85
C ALA A 108 -69.02 5.92 64.68
N ASN A 109 -68.08 6.35 63.83
CA ASN A 109 -68.36 7.13 62.63
C ASN A 109 -69.20 6.36 61.61
N ARG A 110 -69.00 5.05 61.48
CA ARG A 110 -69.88 4.19 60.70
C ARG A 110 -71.32 4.21 61.21
N GLY A 111 -71.49 4.10 62.53
CA GLY A 111 -72.80 4.11 63.16
C GLY A 111 -73.52 5.46 62.98
N PHE A 112 -72.79 6.56 63.17
CA PHE A 112 -73.32 7.90 62.89
C PHE A 112 -73.67 8.09 61.42
N LEU A 113 -72.80 7.68 60.49
CA LEU A 113 -73.07 7.81 59.05
C LEU A 113 -74.34 7.04 58.65
N GLN A 114 -74.57 5.86 59.23
CA GLN A 114 -75.83 5.12 59.05
C GLN A 114 -77.03 5.87 59.61
N ALA A 115 -76.95 6.35 60.86
CA ALA A 115 -78.02 7.13 61.48
C ALA A 115 -78.33 8.42 60.70
N LEU A 116 -77.30 9.06 60.14
CA LEU A 116 -77.40 10.26 59.32
C LEU A 116 -78.08 9.97 57.98
N MET A 117 -77.72 8.88 57.29
CA MET A 117 -78.39 8.47 56.06
C MET A 117 -79.86 8.09 56.32
N GLU A 118 -80.12 7.34 57.39
CA GLU A 118 -81.49 7.00 57.80
C GLU A 118 -82.32 8.23 58.16
N ALA A 119 -81.72 9.22 58.84
CA ALA A 119 -82.38 10.49 59.15
C ALA A 119 -82.67 11.31 57.88
N THR A 120 -81.74 11.33 56.92
CA THR A 120 -81.89 11.99 55.59
C THR A 120 -83.06 11.39 54.80
N ALA A 121 -83.39 10.11 55.00
CA ALA A 121 -84.49 9.44 54.31
C ALA A 121 -85.89 9.71 54.92
N ILE A 122 -85.99 10.47 56.00
CA ILE A 122 -87.27 10.74 56.68
C ILE A 122 -88.00 11.88 55.97
N GLU A 123 -89.17 11.59 55.37
CA GLU A 123 -89.95 12.57 54.57
C GLU A 123 -90.30 13.88 55.31
N SER A 124 -90.37 13.85 56.65
CA SER A 124 -90.69 15.02 57.46
C SER A 124 -89.46 15.83 57.91
N LEU A 125 -88.25 15.47 57.47
CA LEU A 125 -87.00 16.12 57.84
C LEU A 125 -86.33 16.70 56.59
N ASP A 126 -86.16 18.03 56.54
CA ASP A 126 -85.50 18.71 55.41
C ASP A 126 -83.97 18.65 55.53
N LEU A 127 -83.41 17.44 55.63
CA LEU A 127 -81.97 17.18 55.70
C LEU A 127 -81.46 16.63 54.37
N PHE A 128 -80.46 17.28 53.79
CA PHE A 128 -79.78 16.87 52.56
C PHE A 128 -78.34 16.49 52.88
N THR A 129 -77.99 15.21 52.75
CA THR A 129 -76.60 14.77 52.90
C THR A 129 -75.95 14.53 51.55
N ILE A 130 -74.84 15.20 51.27
CA ILE A 130 -74.11 15.14 50.01
C ILE A 130 -72.67 14.75 50.34
N ALA A 131 -72.22 13.58 49.92
CA ALA A 131 -70.87 13.10 50.17
C ALA A 131 -70.12 12.82 48.86
N SER A 132 -68.84 13.18 48.78
CA SER A 132 -67.95 12.74 47.70
C SER A 132 -67.13 11.52 48.15
N VAL A 133 -67.02 10.54 47.25
CA VAL A 133 -66.33 9.26 47.45
C VAL A 133 -65.51 8.97 46.20
N LEU A 134 -64.26 8.52 46.36
CA LEU A 134 -63.32 8.38 45.26
C LEU A 134 -63.54 7.11 44.44
N ARG A 135 -63.95 6.01 45.10
CA ARG A 135 -64.00 4.69 44.46
C ARG A 135 -65.36 4.02 44.67
N ARG A 136 -65.89 3.46 43.59
CA ARG A 136 -67.09 2.60 43.64
C ARG A 136 -66.74 1.29 44.35
N GLY A 137 -67.54 0.90 45.37
CA GLY A 137 -67.33 -0.31 46.16
C GLY A 137 -66.35 -0.17 47.34
N SER A 138 -65.97 1.06 47.72
CA SER A 138 -65.25 1.31 48.98
C SER A 138 -66.13 1.06 50.20
N LYS A 139 -65.54 0.93 51.40
CA LYS A 139 -66.32 0.70 52.65
C LYS A 139 -67.35 1.80 52.89
N VAL A 140 -66.98 3.06 52.63
CA VAL A 140 -67.86 4.23 52.74
C VAL A 140 -68.92 4.20 51.65
N HIS A 141 -68.55 3.89 50.40
CA HIS A 141 -69.50 3.70 49.30
C HIS A 141 -70.56 2.66 49.67
N ASP A 142 -70.15 1.51 50.21
CA ASP A 142 -71.04 0.44 50.65
C ASP A 142 -71.94 0.82 51.83
N ILE A 143 -71.59 1.82 52.64
CA ILE A 143 -72.45 2.36 53.70
C ILE A 143 -73.49 3.30 53.08
N LEU A 144 -73.05 4.24 52.24
CA LEU A 144 -73.90 5.22 51.56
C LEU A 144 -74.88 4.57 50.57
N ASN A 145 -74.48 3.46 49.94
CA ASN A 145 -75.27 2.73 48.94
C ASN A 145 -76.35 1.80 49.54
N ARG A 146 -76.43 1.66 50.87
CA ARG A 146 -77.44 0.80 51.52
C ARG A 146 -78.82 1.44 51.61
N GLU A 147 -78.85 2.77 51.71
CA GLU A 147 -80.07 3.58 51.64
C GLU A 147 -80.22 4.09 50.19
N ASP A 148 -81.43 4.51 49.76
CA ASP A 148 -81.77 4.94 48.39
C ASP A 148 -81.04 6.25 47.94
N ALA A 149 -79.72 6.30 48.05
CA ALA A 149 -78.88 7.43 47.70
C ALA A 149 -78.76 7.60 46.17
N VAL A 150 -78.97 8.83 45.70
CA VAL A 150 -78.77 9.18 44.29
C VAL A 150 -77.27 9.27 43.99
N GLN A 151 -76.75 8.32 43.21
CA GLN A 151 -75.35 8.31 42.80
C GLN A 151 -75.15 8.98 41.44
N VAL A 152 -74.24 9.95 41.40
CA VAL A 152 -73.80 10.61 40.16
C VAL A 152 -72.35 10.25 39.92
N ASN A 153 -72.07 9.49 38.85
CA ASN A 153 -70.71 9.27 38.39
C ASN A 153 -70.23 10.48 37.57
N MET A 154 -69.12 11.08 37.98
CA MET A 154 -68.52 12.25 37.31
C MET A 154 -67.60 11.86 36.14
N ASP A 155 -67.13 10.61 36.05
CA ASP A 155 -66.18 10.17 35.00
C ASP A 155 -66.82 10.01 33.61
N SER A 156 -68.14 9.82 33.52
CA SER A 156 -68.75 9.21 32.32
C SER A 156 -69.66 10.11 31.49
N LYS A 157 -69.62 11.45 31.66
CA LYS A 157 -70.70 12.32 31.11
C LYS A 157 -70.29 13.54 30.30
N VAL A 158 -69.01 13.86 30.13
CA VAL A 158 -68.59 15.03 29.33
C VAL A 158 -67.41 14.65 28.45
N SER A 159 -67.50 14.93 27.15
CA SER A 159 -66.40 14.77 26.20
C SER A 159 -65.27 15.76 26.57
N LYS A 160 -64.01 15.34 26.37
CA LYS A 160 -62.85 16.20 26.68
C LYS A 160 -62.80 17.39 25.72
N GLU A 161 -63.20 17.15 24.48
CA GLU A 161 -63.35 18.12 23.39
C GLU A 161 -64.36 19.21 23.77
N ASP A 162 -65.55 18.83 24.27
CA ASP A 162 -66.57 19.76 24.75
C ASP A 162 -66.03 20.63 25.91
N VAL A 163 -65.31 20.01 26.86
CA VAL A 163 -64.70 20.73 27.99
C VAL A 163 -63.63 21.70 27.51
N LEU A 164 -62.83 21.31 26.52
CA LEU A 164 -61.76 22.14 25.94
C LEU A 164 -62.35 23.39 25.27
N LEU A 165 -63.28 23.19 24.35
CA LEU A 165 -63.89 24.28 23.58
C LEU A 165 -64.66 25.22 24.51
N HIS A 166 -65.52 24.69 25.39
CA HIS A 166 -66.31 25.52 26.30
C HIS A 166 -65.44 26.32 27.30
N ARG A 167 -64.26 25.82 27.66
CA ARG A 167 -63.35 26.54 28.56
C ARG A 167 -62.51 27.59 27.86
N LEU A 168 -62.15 27.36 26.60
CA LEU A 168 -61.20 28.20 25.87
C LEU A 168 -61.88 29.21 24.96
N ILE A 169 -63.11 28.95 24.53
CA ILE A 169 -63.81 29.70 23.50
C ILE A 169 -65.18 30.14 24.04
N ASP A 170 -65.41 31.45 24.08
CA ASP A 170 -66.68 32.05 24.53
C ASP A 170 -67.77 31.95 23.44
N GLY A 171 -67.38 31.89 22.16
CA GLY A 171 -68.27 31.67 21.02
C GLY A 171 -67.56 31.74 19.67
N VAL A 172 -68.18 31.16 18.64
CA VAL A 172 -67.69 31.13 17.25
C VAL A 172 -68.70 31.83 16.33
N GLU A 173 -68.20 32.62 15.37
CA GLU A 173 -69.05 33.16 14.31
C GLU A 173 -69.33 32.06 13.26
N GLU A 174 -70.52 31.45 13.33
CA GLU A 174 -70.90 30.29 12.50
C GLU A 174 -70.76 30.52 10.99
N GLY A 175 -71.08 31.72 10.49
CA GLY A 175 -71.02 32.03 9.05
C GLY A 175 -69.60 31.92 8.48
N PRO A 176 -68.64 32.74 8.95
CA PRO A 176 -67.24 32.65 8.54
C PRO A 176 -66.61 31.26 8.78
N ALA A 177 -66.91 30.61 9.92
CA ALA A 177 -66.40 29.28 10.21
C ALA A 177 -66.90 28.25 9.18
N SER A 178 -68.19 28.31 8.83
CA SER A 178 -68.78 27.46 7.80
C SER A 178 -68.12 27.65 6.43
N ASP A 179 -67.85 28.89 6.01
CA ASP A 179 -67.21 29.18 4.72
C ASP A 179 -65.78 28.63 4.65
N ILE A 180 -65.01 28.72 5.75
CA ILE A 180 -63.66 28.15 5.86
C ILE A 180 -63.74 26.62 5.76
N ILE A 181 -64.61 25.99 6.55
CA ILE A 181 -64.77 24.53 6.60
C ILE A 181 -65.17 23.96 5.25
N ASP A 182 -66.14 24.59 4.57
CA ASP A 182 -66.59 24.18 3.25
C ASP A 182 -65.44 24.29 2.21
N GLY A 183 -64.58 25.30 2.34
CA GLY A 183 -63.37 25.45 1.52
C GLY A 183 -62.33 24.35 1.72
N TYR A 184 -62.11 23.91 2.97
CA TYR A 184 -61.23 22.77 3.27
C TYR A 184 -61.78 21.46 2.70
N LEU A 185 -63.06 21.16 2.94
CA LEU A 185 -63.70 19.93 2.42
C LEU A 185 -63.71 19.90 0.90
N GLU A 186 -64.00 21.03 0.24
CA GLU A 186 -63.94 21.10 -1.22
C GLU A 186 -62.52 20.87 -1.76
N ALA A 187 -61.48 21.35 -1.05
CA ALA A 187 -60.10 21.07 -1.43
C ALA A 187 -59.75 19.59 -1.28
N TYR A 188 -60.17 18.95 -0.18
CA TYR A 188 -59.97 17.52 0.05
C TYR A 188 -60.68 16.67 -0.99
N HIS A 189 -61.96 16.91 -1.27
CA HIS A 189 -62.73 16.18 -2.30
C HIS A 189 -62.19 16.32 -3.73
N ARG A 190 -61.48 17.42 -4.03
CA ARG A 190 -60.85 17.63 -5.34
C ARG A 190 -59.48 16.97 -5.46
N SER A 191 -58.95 16.40 -4.39
CA SER A 191 -57.60 15.84 -4.30
C SER A 191 -57.63 14.31 -4.27
N ASP A 192 -56.75 13.67 -5.02
CA ASP A 192 -56.58 12.20 -4.97
C ASP A 192 -55.76 11.73 -3.74
N TYR A 193 -55.30 12.67 -2.89
CA TYR A 193 -54.39 12.39 -1.77
C TYR A 193 -55.09 12.28 -0.41
N VAL A 194 -56.37 12.65 -0.32
CA VAL A 194 -57.16 12.62 0.93
C VAL A 194 -58.38 11.72 0.68
N ASP A 195 -58.72 10.88 1.66
CA ASP A 195 -59.91 10.02 1.57
C ASP A 195 -61.18 10.83 1.80
N ASP A 196 -62.24 10.57 1.02
CA ASP A 196 -63.52 11.28 1.09
C ASP A 196 -64.24 11.07 2.44
N GLU A 197 -63.91 9.99 3.17
CA GLU A 197 -64.48 9.67 4.48
C GLU A 197 -63.58 10.08 5.66
N ALA A 198 -62.46 10.79 5.40
CA ALA A 198 -61.46 11.07 6.44
C ALA A 198 -61.99 11.97 7.58
N VAL A 199 -62.81 12.97 7.26
CA VAL A 199 -63.41 13.91 8.22
C VAL A 199 -64.75 14.41 7.69
N THR A 200 -65.76 14.53 8.56
CA THR A 200 -67.07 15.06 8.21
C THR A 200 -67.19 16.56 8.46
N ARG A 201 -68.15 17.20 7.76
CA ARG A 201 -68.47 18.62 7.96
C ARG A 201 -68.93 18.95 9.37
N ASP A 202 -69.73 18.07 9.96
CA ASP A 202 -70.28 18.26 11.30
C ASP A 202 -69.16 18.19 12.35
N GLU A 203 -68.23 17.23 12.24
CA GLU A 203 -67.04 17.15 13.11
C GLU A 203 -66.15 18.39 13.01
N MET A 204 -65.92 18.92 11.81
CA MET A 204 -65.13 20.14 11.64
C MET A 204 -65.81 21.37 12.25
N LEU A 205 -67.14 21.45 12.20
CA LEU A 205 -67.90 22.55 12.81
C LEU A 205 -67.91 22.46 14.33
N GLU A 206 -68.11 21.26 14.87
CA GLU A 206 -68.13 21.03 16.32
C GLU A 206 -66.77 21.34 16.95
N LEU A 207 -65.66 21.04 16.25
CA LEU A 207 -64.30 21.21 16.80
C LEU A 207 -63.60 22.52 16.39
N TYR A 208 -64.27 23.40 15.64
CA TYR A 208 -63.68 24.68 15.20
C TYR A 208 -63.24 25.54 16.41
N PRO A 209 -62.02 26.13 16.40
CA PRO A 209 -61.09 26.33 15.28
C PRO A 209 -59.99 25.27 15.14
N PHE A 210 -60.19 24.05 15.64
CA PHE A 210 -59.24 22.95 15.51
C PHE A 210 -59.69 21.93 14.47
N HIS A 211 -58.73 21.40 13.70
CA HIS A 211 -59.01 20.31 12.79
C HIS A 211 -59.28 19.00 13.58
N PRO A 212 -60.32 18.21 13.27
CA PRO A 212 -60.65 17.00 14.03
C PRO A 212 -59.50 16.00 14.15
N ALA A 213 -58.77 15.76 13.05
CA ALA A 213 -57.59 14.89 13.05
C ALA A 213 -56.49 15.34 14.03
N LEU A 214 -56.34 16.65 14.31
CA LEU A 214 -55.38 17.15 15.29
C LEU A 214 -55.79 16.76 16.71
N ILE A 215 -57.06 16.98 17.06
CA ILE A 215 -57.62 16.61 18.36
C ILE A 215 -57.45 15.11 18.58
N GLU A 216 -57.88 14.29 17.62
CA GLU A 216 -57.75 12.84 17.68
C GLU A 216 -56.28 12.40 17.87
N THR A 217 -55.36 13.01 17.14
CA THR A 217 -53.92 12.69 17.24
C THR A 217 -53.37 13.02 18.63
N LEU A 218 -53.69 14.19 19.17
CA LEU A 218 -53.23 14.60 20.50
C LEU A 218 -53.86 13.75 21.60
N GLU A 219 -55.14 13.42 21.51
CA GLU A 219 -55.81 12.55 22.48
C GLU A 219 -55.26 11.13 22.47
N SER A 220 -55.20 10.52 21.29
CA SER A 220 -54.83 9.11 21.12
C SER A 220 -53.34 8.84 21.32
N ARG A 221 -52.46 9.82 21.04
CA ARG A 221 -50.99 9.63 21.07
C ARG A 221 -50.28 10.39 22.16
N TYR A 222 -50.80 11.53 22.58
CA TYR A 222 -50.10 12.42 23.51
C TYR A 222 -50.70 12.38 24.92
N TYR A 223 -52.02 12.22 25.03
CA TYR A 223 -52.78 12.32 26.28
C TYR A 223 -53.58 11.04 26.63
N ALA A 224 -53.13 9.89 26.14
CA ALA A 224 -53.81 8.59 26.30
C ALA A 224 -53.75 7.97 27.73
N GLY A 225 -53.17 8.67 28.72
CA GLY A 225 -53.07 8.23 30.12
C GLY A 225 -54.09 8.84 31.10
N ASP A 226 -53.80 8.77 32.40
CA ASP A 226 -54.68 9.11 33.55
C ASP A 226 -55.60 10.34 33.33
N GLU A 227 -56.91 10.11 33.40
CA GLU A 227 -57.97 10.91 32.74
C GLU A 227 -58.04 12.39 33.19
N ASN A 228 -57.60 12.70 34.42
CA ASN A 228 -57.76 14.03 35.02
C ASN A 228 -56.55 14.96 34.87
N GLN A 229 -55.31 14.44 34.79
CA GLN A 229 -54.13 15.29 34.56
C GLN A 229 -53.96 15.64 33.07
N ASN A 230 -54.35 14.72 32.19
CA ASN A 230 -54.21 14.87 30.75
C ASN A 230 -55.09 15.98 30.17
N THR A 231 -56.29 16.16 30.69
CA THR A 231 -57.19 17.25 30.28
C THR A 231 -56.64 18.63 30.65
N ARG A 232 -55.89 18.77 31.76
CA ARG A 232 -55.23 20.05 32.11
C ARG A 232 -54.05 20.38 31.19
N GLY A 233 -53.28 19.36 30.82
CA GLY A 233 -52.17 19.50 29.87
C GLY A 233 -52.65 19.90 28.48
N MET A 234 -53.72 19.26 27.99
CA MET A 234 -54.38 19.64 26.72
C MET A 234 -54.85 21.09 26.76
N ILE A 235 -55.59 21.49 27.82
CA ILE A 235 -56.10 22.86 27.95
C ILE A 235 -54.96 23.88 27.89
N TYR A 236 -53.82 23.61 28.53
CA TYR A 236 -52.67 24.51 28.48
C TYR A 236 -52.10 24.64 27.07
N LEU A 237 -51.86 23.52 26.38
CA LEU A 237 -51.36 23.52 25.00
C LEU A 237 -52.31 24.25 24.06
N PHE A 238 -53.60 23.91 24.06
CA PHE A 238 -54.60 24.54 23.20
C PHE A 238 -54.83 26.01 23.52
N SER A 239 -54.78 26.42 24.80
CA SER A 239 -54.85 27.83 25.16
C SER A 239 -53.68 28.63 24.59
N THR A 240 -52.48 28.03 24.58
CA THR A 240 -51.27 28.65 24.02
C THR A 240 -51.38 28.74 22.51
N LEU A 241 -51.79 27.66 21.84
CA LEU A 241 -52.01 27.64 20.39
C LEU A 241 -53.04 28.69 19.96
N LEU A 242 -54.19 28.79 20.63
CA LEU A 242 -55.20 29.79 20.31
C LEU A 242 -54.67 31.22 20.47
N LEU A 243 -54.00 31.51 21.59
CA LEU A 243 -53.45 32.84 21.85
C LEU A 243 -52.39 33.26 20.82
N GLU A 244 -51.56 32.32 20.38
CA GLU A 244 -50.47 32.61 19.44
C GLU A 244 -50.94 32.63 17.97
N LEU A 245 -51.92 31.79 17.62
CA LEU A 245 -52.31 31.53 16.23
C LEU A 245 -53.62 32.18 15.78
N GLN A 246 -54.40 32.78 16.69
CA GLN A 246 -55.72 33.40 16.39
C GLN A 246 -55.72 34.37 15.20
N ASP A 247 -54.60 35.05 14.94
CA ASP A 247 -54.45 36.04 13.85
C ASP A 247 -53.57 35.54 12.69
N GLN A 248 -53.10 34.28 12.75
CA GLN A 248 -52.12 33.71 11.81
C GLN A 248 -52.69 32.61 10.91
N THR A 249 -53.70 31.88 11.39
CA THR A 249 -54.31 30.77 10.66
C THR A 249 -55.84 30.83 10.77
N ASP A 250 -56.52 30.25 9.79
CA ASP A 250 -57.97 30.13 9.70
C ASP A 250 -58.51 28.86 10.36
N LEU A 251 -57.70 27.80 10.37
CA LEU A 251 -57.92 26.55 11.10
C LEU A 251 -56.58 26.06 11.67
N ILE A 252 -56.59 25.60 12.92
CA ILE A 252 -55.40 25.06 13.58
C ILE A 252 -55.28 23.57 13.26
N THR A 253 -54.14 23.20 12.67
CA THR A 253 -53.80 21.85 12.18
C THR A 253 -52.47 21.39 12.80
N HIS A 254 -52.04 20.15 12.52
CA HIS A 254 -50.76 19.61 13.00
C HIS A 254 -49.55 20.48 12.63
N GLY A 255 -49.54 21.04 11.42
CA GLY A 255 -48.45 21.85 10.90
C GLY A 255 -48.23 23.16 11.65
N ASP A 256 -49.23 23.62 12.41
CA ASP A 256 -49.18 24.82 13.23
C ASP A 256 -48.47 24.59 14.59
N ILE A 257 -48.37 23.35 15.04
CA ILE A 257 -47.58 23.01 16.24
C ILE A 257 -46.11 22.91 15.83
N ASP A 258 -45.45 24.06 15.82
CA ASP A 258 -44.08 24.16 15.36
C ASP A 258 -43.06 23.52 16.30
N ALA A 259 -42.20 22.66 15.74
CA ALA A 259 -41.21 21.90 16.50
C ALA A 259 -40.18 22.79 17.25
N GLU A 260 -39.89 23.98 16.73
CA GLU A 260 -38.95 24.93 17.33
C GLU A 260 -39.64 25.86 18.33
N GLN A 261 -40.85 26.34 18.00
CA GLN A 261 -41.62 27.24 18.89
C GLN A 261 -42.14 26.51 20.14
N PHE A 262 -42.57 25.26 19.99
CA PHE A 262 -43.14 24.44 21.06
C PHE A 262 -42.16 23.37 21.57
N GLU A 263 -40.86 23.55 21.35
CA GLU A 263 -39.81 22.58 21.73
C GLU A 263 -39.92 22.17 23.21
N ASP A 264 -40.13 23.13 24.12
CA ASP A 264 -40.26 22.89 25.56
C ASP A 264 -41.42 21.96 25.93
N GLU A 265 -42.51 21.98 25.17
CA GLU A 265 -43.67 21.11 25.39
C GLU A 265 -43.45 19.73 24.74
N LEU A 266 -42.93 19.69 23.52
CA LEU A 266 -42.73 18.45 22.75
C LEU A 266 -41.62 17.56 23.35
N ILE A 267 -40.55 18.16 23.90
CA ILE A 267 -39.45 17.44 24.56
C ILE A 267 -39.90 16.68 25.80
N LYS A 268 -41.00 17.10 26.45
CA LYS A 268 -41.56 16.36 27.62
C LYS A 268 -42.03 14.94 27.25
N ILE A 269 -42.21 14.65 25.96
CA ILE A 269 -42.71 13.38 25.43
C ILE A 269 -41.56 12.60 24.82
N ASP A 270 -40.87 13.20 23.84
CA ASP A 270 -39.69 12.62 23.22
C ASP A 270 -38.61 13.70 23.11
N PHE A 271 -37.46 13.46 23.73
CA PHE A 271 -36.35 14.41 23.73
C PHE A 271 -35.63 14.50 22.38
N ALA A 272 -35.56 13.40 21.62
CA ALA A 272 -34.70 13.27 20.45
C ALA A 272 -35.39 13.69 19.15
N ARG A 273 -36.66 13.32 18.94
CA ARG A 273 -37.37 13.54 17.67
C ARG A 273 -37.65 15.02 17.37
N PRO A 274 -38.07 15.87 18.34
CA PRO A 274 -38.23 17.31 18.10
C PRO A 274 -36.90 17.96 17.68
N THR A 275 -35.81 17.65 18.40
CA THR A 275 -34.46 18.13 18.06
C THR A 275 -34.05 17.71 16.64
N ALA A 276 -34.34 16.48 16.24
CA ALA A 276 -34.08 15.97 14.89
C ALA A 276 -34.89 16.73 13.83
N CYS A 277 -36.18 16.97 14.09
CA CYS A 277 -37.08 17.74 13.24
C CYS A 277 -36.57 19.19 13.04
N VAL A 278 -36.24 19.89 14.12
CA VAL A 278 -35.72 21.27 14.07
C VAL A 278 -34.44 21.36 13.23
N ASN A 279 -33.55 20.36 13.35
CA ASN A 279 -32.33 20.30 12.54
C ASN A 279 -32.63 20.11 11.05
N ASP A 280 -33.63 19.30 10.71
CA ASP A 280 -34.04 19.09 9.31
C ASP A 280 -34.76 20.32 8.75
N ILE A 281 -35.62 20.99 9.53
CA ILE A 281 -36.26 22.28 9.16
C ILE A 281 -35.19 23.31 8.80
N LYS A 282 -34.13 23.44 9.61
CA LYS A 282 -33.03 24.38 9.38
C LYS A 282 -32.21 24.11 8.11
N ARG A 283 -32.37 22.94 7.51
CA ARG A 283 -31.67 22.51 6.29
C ARG A 283 -32.50 22.60 5.03
N LEU A 284 -33.80 22.84 5.17
CA LEU A 284 -34.67 23.00 4.02
C LEU A 284 -34.22 24.22 3.20
N ASP A 285 -34.23 24.05 1.88
CA ASP A 285 -34.06 25.17 0.96
C ASP A 285 -35.24 26.14 1.10
N ALA A 286 -34.98 27.44 0.93
CA ALA A 286 -36.01 28.48 1.00
C ALA A 286 -37.13 28.32 -0.05
N SER A 287 -36.91 27.50 -1.08
CA SER A 287 -37.90 27.15 -2.11
C SER A 287 -38.93 26.10 -1.67
N ILE A 288 -38.78 25.47 -0.50
CA ILE A 288 -39.72 24.46 0.02
C ILE A 288 -40.71 25.11 0.99
N ASP A 289 -41.67 25.85 0.45
CA ASP A 289 -42.64 26.68 1.20
C ASP A 289 -43.38 25.92 2.33
N PHE A 290 -43.82 24.69 2.06
CA PHE A 290 -44.60 23.86 3.00
C PHE A 290 -43.73 22.98 3.89
N GLY A 291 -42.40 22.96 3.69
CA GLY A 291 -41.57 21.91 4.29
C GLY A 291 -41.52 21.93 5.81
N ARG A 292 -41.59 23.12 6.43
CA ARG A 292 -41.71 23.26 7.88
C ARG A 292 -43.01 22.64 8.40
N ARG A 293 -44.15 22.96 7.79
CA ARG A 293 -45.47 22.42 8.16
C ARG A 293 -45.56 20.91 7.93
N ILE A 294 -44.99 20.39 6.85
CA ILE A 294 -44.91 18.95 6.55
C ILE A 294 -44.13 18.23 7.65
N LEU A 295 -42.94 18.72 8.01
CA LEU A 295 -42.11 18.10 9.05
C LEU A 295 -42.77 18.19 10.43
N ASN A 296 -43.41 19.31 10.77
CA ASN A 296 -44.18 19.45 12.03
C ASN A 296 -45.33 18.43 12.10
N THR A 297 -46.07 18.27 11.00
CA THR A 297 -47.14 17.27 10.91
C THR A 297 -46.60 15.86 11.16
N ILE A 298 -45.56 15.47 10.43
CA ILE A 298 -44.94 14.15 10.55
C ILE A 298 -44.36 13.95 11.96
N LEU A 299 -43.79 15.00 12.57
CA LEU A 299 -43.24 14.94 13.93
C LEU A 299 -44.32 14.51 14.92
N LEU A 300 -45.49 15.15 14.91
CA LEU A 300 -46.57 14.81 15.86
C LEU A 300 -46.99 13.35 15.77
N TYR A 301 -47.15 12.83 14.55
CA TYR A 301 -47.43 11.40 14.33
C TYR A 301 -46.26 10.47 14.68
N SER A 302 -45.06 11.04 14.85
CA SER A 302 -43.85 10.32 15.24
C SER A 302 -43.54 10.43 16.73
N LEU A 303 -44.24 11.19 17.57
CA LEU A 303 -43.85 11.34 18.98
C LEU A 303 -44.16 10.10 19.85
N ASN A 304 -45.12 9.27 19.44
CA ASN A 304 -45.50 8.06 20.16
C ASN A 304 -45.80 6.90 19.20
N ASP A 305 -45.07 5.80 19.39
CA ASP A 305 -45.13 4.62 18.51
C ASP A 305 -46.28 3.64 18.87
N SER A 306 -47.01 3.87 19.97
CA SER A 306 -48.06 2.96 20.48
C SER A 306 -49.25 2.74 19.53
N GLN A 307 -49.53 3.71 18.66
CA GLN A 307 -50.61 3.68 17.64
C GLN A 307 -50.05 3.59 16.20
N GLY A 308 -48.81 3.10 16.05
CA GLY A 308 -48.08 3.04 14.76
C GLY A 308 -47.32 4.34 14.45
N GLU A 309 -46.07 4.22 14.01
CA GLU A 309 -45.14 5.35 13.87
C GLU A 309 -45.28 6.07 12.52
N GLY A 310 -45.46 7.40 12.55
CA GLY A 310 -45.45 8.27 11.37
C GLY A 310 -46.83 8.53 10.74
N ALA A 311 -46.82 9.39 9.73
CA ALA A 311 -48.00 9.88 9.02
C ALA A 311 -48.04 9.37 7.57
N ASP A 312 -49.20 8.92 7.10
CA ASP A 312 -49.43 8.68 5.66
C ASP A 312 -49.67 9.99 4.89
N VAL A 313 -49.82 9.89 3.57
CA VAL A 313 -49.97 11.07 2.71
C VAL A 313 -51.24 11.86 3.02
N SER A 314 -52.33 11.20 3.39
CA SER A 314 -53.61 11.85 3.73
C SER A 314 -53.46 12.63 5.03
N GLU A 315 -52.88 12.00 6.06
CA GLU A 315 -52.56 12.63 7.35
C GLU A 315 -51.64 13.85 7.17
N ILE A 316 -50.62 13.75 6.32
CA ILE A 316 -49.68 14.86 6.02
C ILE A 316 -50.39 16.02 5.32
N VAL A 317 -51.22 15.73 4.31
CA VAL A 317 -51.95 16.76 3.57
C VAL A 317 -52.92 17.49 4.49
N MET A 318 -53.74 16.78 5.26
CA MET A 318 -54.69 17.39 6.21
C MET A 318 -53.98 18.21 7.28
N GLY A 319 -52.86 17.71 7.82
CA GLY A 319 -52.09 18.44 8.84
C GLY A 319 -51.31 19.64 8.30
N THR A 320 -51.06 19.71 6.99
CA THR A 320 -50.25 20.78 6.38
C THR A 320 -51.09 21.87 5.71
N TYR A 321 -52.25 21.50 5.16
CA TYR A 321 -53.05 22.37 4.29
C TYR A 321 -53.62 23.60 5.01
N GLN A 322 -53.67 24.72 4.29
CA GLN A 322 -54.33 25.96 4.70
C GLN A 322 -55.13 26.52 3.51
N THR A 323 -56.15 27.34 3.77
CA THR A 323 -56.96 27.90 2.69
C THR A 323 -56.11 28.63 1.65
N ASN A 324 -56.43 28.39 0.37
CA ASN A 324 -55.71 28.87 -0.82
C ASN A 324 -54.39 28.14 -1.16
N ASN A 325 -53.94 27.17 -0.36
CA ASN A 325 -52.82 26.32 -0.75
C ASN A 325 -53.23 25.35 -1.89
N ARG A 326 -52.24 24.80 -2.59
CA ARG A 326 -52.46 23.72 -3.56
C ARG A 326 -51.96 22.41 -2.96
N ILE A 327 -52.86 21.44 -2.78
CA ILE A 327 -52.51 20.14 -2.20
C ILE A 327 -51.41 19.43 -3.03
N SER A 328 -51.44 19.54 -4.35
CA SER A 328 -50.40 18.95 -5.21
C SER A 328 -49.00 19.49 -4.91
N ASP A 329 -48.87 20.77 -4.53
CA ASP A 329 -47.58 21.37 -4.20
C ASP A 329 -47.04 20.83 -2.86
N ILE A 330 -47.93 20.57 -1.89
CA ILE A 330 -47.58 19.89 -0.63
C ILE A 330 -47.01 18.50 -0.91
N TYR A 331 -47.67 17.72 -1.77
CA TYR A 331 -47.22 16.37 -2.12
C TYR A 331 -45.86 16.39 -2.85
N ILE A 332 -45.66 17.29 -3.82
CA ILE A 332 -44.38 17.43 -4.53
C ILE A 332 -43.26 17.78 -3.55
N GLN A 333 -43.51 18.69 -2.61
CA GLN A 333 -42.53 19.08 -1.61
C GLN A 333 -42.25 17.97 -0.59
N LEU A 334 -43.24 17.14 -0.21
CA LEU A 334 -43.00 15.95 0.62
C LEU A 334 -41.95 15.01 0.00
N GLU A 335 -42.07 14.74 -1.31
CA GLU A 335 -41.09 13.90 -2.02
C GLU A 335 -39.71 14.55 -2.12
N GLN A 336 -39.65 15.88 -2.26
CA GLN A 336 -38.37 16.63 -2.22
C GLN A 336 -37.72 16.52 -0.84
N ILE A 337 -38.47 16.72 0.24
CA ILE A 337 -37.98 16.70 1.62
C ILE A 337 -37.46 15.31 2.00
N HIS A 338 -38.13 14.23 1.59
CA HIS A 338 -37.66 12.87 1.85
C HIS A 338 -36.25 12.58 1.27
N GLY A 339 -35.84 13.31 0.22
CA GLY A 339 -34.49 13.23 -0.34
C GLY A 339 -33.42 14.05 0.41
N VAL A 340 -33.83 15.00 1.26
CA VAL A 340 -32.96 16.04 1.84
C VAL A 340 -32.92 15.96 3.37
N ALA A 341 -34.05 15.76 4.04
CA ALA A 341 -34.15 15.69 5.50
C ALA A 341 -33.43 14.45 6.03
N TRP A 342 -32.48 14.65 6.95
CA TRP A 342 -31.62 13.56 7.42
C TRP A 342 -32.34 12.60 8.36
N HIS A 343 -33.44 12.98 8.98
CA HIS A 343 -34.15 12.20 10.00
C HIS A 343 -35.53 11.73 9.54
N LEU A 344 -35.92 12.06 8.31
CA LEU A 344 -37.17 11.62 7.72
C LEU A 344 -37.02 10.22 7.11
N HIS A 345 -37.83 9.26 7.55
CA HIS A 345 -37.85 7.87 7.07
C HIS A 345 -39.21 7.54 6.45
N LYS A 346 -39.21 6.76 5.36
CA LYS A 346 -40.43 6.17 4.80
C LYS A 346 -40.59 4.74 5.30
N LEU A 347 -41.67 4.47 6.04
CA LEU A 347 -42.00 3.22 6.72
C LEU A 347 -43.33 2.66 6.18
N ASN A 348 -43.31 1.63 5.34
CA ASN A 348 -44.52 0.96 4.84
C ASN A 348 -45.61 1.90 4.28
N GLY A 349 -45.22 2.98 3.61
CA GLY A 349 -46.15 3.98 3.05
C GLY A 349 -46.40 5.21 3.95
N LYS A 350 -45.97 5.17 5.22
CA LYS A 350 -45.95 6.31 6.13
C LYS A 350 -44.58 7.00 6.16
N TYR A 351 -44.54 8.24 6.60
CA TYR A 351 -43.33 9.02 6.83
C TYR A 351 -43.17 9.27 8.33
N ALA A 352 -41.98 9.10 8.87
CA ALA A 352 -41.72 9.25 10.29
C ALA A 352 -40.40 9.99 10.54
N ILE A 353 -40.36 10.82 11.58
CA ILE A 353 -39.14 11.45 12.07
C ILE A 353 -38.55 10.56 13.17
N ARG A 354 -37.29 10.14 13.00
CA ARG A 354 -36.56 9.32 13.97
C ARG A 354 -35.31 10.02 14.47
N ASP A 355 -34.85 9.65 15.65
CA ASP A 355 -33.57 10.09 16.22
C ASP A 355 -32.37 9.73 15.32
N LYS A 356 -32.43 8.55 14.69
CA LYS A 356 -31.38 8.06 13.79
C LYS A 356 -31.50 8.67 12.40
N ARG A 357 -30.36 9.08 11.84
CA ARG A 357 -30.27 9.57 10.46
C ARG A 357 -30.63 8.49 9.44
N ASN A 358 -31.33 8.88 8.37
CA ASN A 358 -31.70 8.08 7.22
C ASN A 358 -30.49 7.90 6.28
N PRO A 359 -30.01 6.66 6.07
CA PRO A 359 -28.91 6.37 5.14
C PRO A 359 -29.12 6.93 3.72
N ASN A 360 -30.33 6.84 3.18
CA ASN A 360 -30.64 7.30 1.82
C ASN A 360 -30.47 8.81 1.69
N ALA A 361 -31.01 9.57 2.64
CA ALA A 361 -30.92 11.03 2.64
C ALA A 361 -29.46 11.47 2.77
N LEU A 362 -28.67 10.83 3.64
CA LEU A 362 -27.24 11.14 3.78
C LEU A 362 -26.48 10.97 2.46
N ILE A 363 -26.67 9.84 1.77
CA ILE A 363 -26.00 9.59 0.50
C ILE A 363 -26.45 10.60 -0.56
N ARG A 364 -27.77 10.86 -0.68
CA ARG A 364 -28.31 11.79 -1.68
C ARG A 364 -27.79 13.22 -1.51
N ASN A 365 -27.75 13.71 -0.27
CA ASN A 365 -27.17 15.02 0.03
C ASN A 365 -25.68 15.08 -0.32
N ALA A 366 -24.90 14.05 0.03
CA ALA A 366 -23.49 14.01 -0.35
C ALA A 366 -23.34 13.93 -1.88
N ALA A 367 -24.16 13.14 -2.55
CA ALA A 367 -24.16 12.95 -4.00
C ALA A 367 -24.48 14.25 -4.77
N SER A 368 -25.35 15.12 -4.26
CA SER A 368 -25.62 16.43 -4.87
C SER A 368 -24.42 17.38 -4.83
N ASP A 369 -23.53 17.21 -3.85
CA ASP A 369 -22.28 17.98 -3.75
C ASP A 369 -21.14 17.37 -4.59
N VAL A 370 -21.32 16.15 -5.12
CA VAL A 370 -20.32 15.49 -5.98
C VAL A 370 -20.26 16.17 -7.34
N SER A 371 -19.14 16.85 -7.59
CA SER A 371 -18.85 17.44 -8.90
C SER A 371 -18.86 16.38 -10.01
N GLU A 372 -19.31 16.76 -11.21
CA GLU A 372 -19.31 15.85 -12.36
C GLU A 372 -17.90 15.31 -12.67
N ARG A 373 -16.85 16.11 -12.47
CA ARG A 373 -15.46 15.66 -12.63
C ARG A 373 -15.10 14.50 -11.70
N ALA A 374 -15.62 14.50 -10.48
CA ALA A 374 -15.42 13.40 -9.53
C ALA A 374 -16.20 12.16 -9.98
N ALA A 375 -17.45 12.32 -10.42
CA ALA A 375 -18.27 11.24 -10.95
C ALA A 375 -17.67 10.59 -12.22
N LYS A 376 -17.21 11.39 -13.20
CA LYS A 376 -16.48 10.88 -14.36
C LYS A 376 -15.20 10.15 -13.96
N GLY A 377 -14.51 10.64 -12.93
CA GLY A 377 -13.35 9.94 -12.38
C GLY A 377 -13.69 8.57 -11.81
N GLU A 378 -14.79 8.46 -11.06
CA GLU A 378 -15.28 7.18 -10.54
C GLU A 378 -15.58 6.19 -11.68
N ILE A 379 -16.24 6.66 -12.74
CA ILE A 379 -16.52 5.84 -13.92
C ILE A 379 -15.23 5.43 -14.61
N ALA A 380 -14.26 6.32 -14.77
CA ALA A 380 -12.97 6.02 -15.38
C ALA A 380 -12.24 4.87 -14.66
N ASP A 381 -12.25 4.90 -13.32
CA ASP A 381 -11.61 3.87 -12.50
C ASP A 381 -12.36 2.53 -12.64
N MET A 382 -13.69 2.55 -12.64
CA MET A 382 -14.53 1.36 -12.83
C MET A 382 -14.40 0.75 -14.23
N VAL A 383 -14.31 1.57 -15.28
CA VAL A 383 -14.05 1.13 -16.66
C VAL A 383 -12.64 0.55 -16.81
N SER A 384 -11.63 1.17 -16.18
CA SER A 384 -10.27 0.63 -16.19
C SER A 384 -10.19 -0.71 -15.46
N GLU A 385 -10.95 -0.89 -14.38
CA GLU A 385 -11.07 -2.18 -13.69
C GLU A 385 -11.83 -3.22 -14.53
N LEU A 386 -12.85 -2.79 -15.27
CA LEU A 386 -13.61 -3.65 -16.17
C LEU A 386 -12.71 -4.27 -17.24
N PHE A 387 -11.92 -3.45 -17.94
CA PHE A 387 -11.01 -3.90 -19.01
C PHE A 387 -9.67 -4.46 -18.54
N GLY A 388 -9.30 -4.19 -17.29
CA GLY A 388 -8.09 -4.73 -16.67
C GLY A 388 -6.78 -4.06 -17.12
N PRO A 389 -5.63 -4.71 -16.88
CA PRO A 389 -4.31 -4.16 -17.20
C PRO A 389 -4.15 -3.85 -18.69
N HIS A 390 -3.31 -2.86 -19.02
CA HIS A 390 -3.11 -2.34 -20.39
C HIS A 390 -4.29 -1.54 -20.98
N SER A 391 -5.37 -1.35 -20.21
CA SER A 391 -6.42 -0.39 -20.55
C SER A 391 -6.13 1.01 -19.99
N TYR A 392 -6.51 2.04 -20.74
CA TYR A 392 -6.38 3.44 -20.34
C TYR A 392 -7.63 4.21 -20.76
N THR A 393 -8.20 4.97 -19.83
CA THR A 393 -9.38 5.79 -20.07
C THR A 393 -9.00 7.20 -20.54
N VAL A 394 -9.78 7.74 -21.48
CA VAL A 394 -9.62 9.09 -22.04
C VAL A 394 -10.99 9.76 -22.14
N GLY A 395 -11.07 11.05 -21.83
CA GLY A 395 -12.31 11.84 -21.90
C GLY A 395 -13.05 11.96 -20.57
N PHE A 396 -12.51 11.37 -19.50
CA PHE A 396 -13.11 11.42 -18.16
C PHE A 396 -12.47 12.49 -17.27
N ARG A 397 -11.15 12.66 -17.36
CA ARG A 397 -10.36 13.59 -16.53
C ARG A 397 -9.41 14.42 -17.40
N PRO A 398 -8.98 15.60 -16.92
CA PRO A 398 -7.90 16.33 -17.58
C PRO A 398 -6.57 15.55 -17.51
N ASP A 399 -5.70 15.81 -18.49
CA ASP A 399 -4.32 15.30 -18.58
C ASP A 399 -4.16 13.77 -18.71
N GLU A 400 -5.21 13.03 -19.07
CA GLU A 400 -5.17 11.57 -19.22
C GLU A 400 -4.20 11.09 -20.31
N LEU A 401 -4.08 11.83 -21.41
CA LEU A 401 -3.16 11.50 -22.51
C LEU A 401 -1.69 11.36 -22.04
N SER A 402 -1.29 12.18 -21.06
CA SER A 402 0.06 12.15 -20.49
C SER A 402 0.35 10.92 -19.63
N LYS A 403 -0.70 10.23 -19.17
CA LYS A 403 -0.60 9.02 -18.35
C LYS A 403 -0.45 7.76 -19.20
N ILE A 404 -0.75 7.83 -20.50
CA ILE A 404 -0.60 6.72 -21.43
C ILE A 404 0.89 6.56 -21.79
N PRO A 405 1.57 5.49 -21.33
CA PRO A 405 3.02 5.35 -21.50
C PRO A 405 3.41 5.24 -22.98
N ASP A 406 4.59 5.74 -23.34
CA ASP A 406 5.19 5.58 -24.68
C ASP A 406 6.10 4.35 -24.68
N THR A 407 5.50 3.16 -24.78
CA THR A 407 6.18 1.86 -24.80
C THR A 407 5.72 1.02 -25.99
N ASN A 408 6.52 0.02 -26.37
CA ASN A 408 6.22 -0.92 -27.46
C ASN A 408 5.12 -1.94 -27.13
N GLN A 409 4.52 -1.90 -25.94
CA GLN A 409 3.38 -2.75 -25.59
C GLN A 409 2.10 -2.18 -26.18
N VAL A 410 1.24 -3.00 -26.78
CA VAL A 410 -0.07 -2.56 -27.26
C VAL A 410 -0.98 -2.21 -26.07
N LYS A 411 -1.83 -1.19 -26.23
CA LYS A 411 -2.67 -0.60 -25.19
C LYS A 411 -4.09 -0.44 -25.71
N VAL A 412 -5.06 -0.70 -24.86
CA VAL A 412 -6.48 -0.45 -25.17
C VAL A 412 -6.87 0.89 -24.60
N ILE A 413 -7.36 1.78 -25.45
CA ILE A 413 -7.73 3.15 -25.09
C ILE A 413 -9.25 3.24 -25.15
N ILE A 414 -9.86 3.57 -24.03
CA ILE A 414 -11.31 3.56 -23.85
C ILE A 414 -11.78 5.01 -23.67
N HIS A 415 -12.65 5.47 -24.55
CA HIS A 415 -13.17 6.84 -24.48
C HIS A 415 -14.51 6.91 -23.75
N SER A 416 -14.84 8.06 -23.16
CA SER A 416 -16.15 8.30 -22.55
C SER A 416 -17.29 8.48 -23.56
N GLU A 417 -16.95 8.66 -24.83
CA GLU A 417 -17.84 8.99 -25.94
C GLU A 417 -17.29 8.34 -27.23
N GLU A 418 -17.98 8.44 -28.35
CA GLU A 418 -17.49 7.97 -29.65
C GLU A 418 -16.14 8.60 -30.06
N TRP A 419 -15.31 7.82 -30.74
CA TRP A 419 -14.03 8.28 -31.30
C TRP A 419 -14.24 9.15 -32.53
N THR A 420 -13.43 10.21 -32.64
CA THR A 420 -13.34 11.05 -33.83
C THR A 420 -11.90 11.06 -34.36
N PRO A 421 -11.67 11.46 -35.63
CA PRO A 421 -10.32 11.56 -36.18
C PRO A 421 -9.39 12.42 -35.30
N GLU A 422 -9.89 13.50 -34.72
CA GLU A 422 -9.12 14.40 -33.85
C GLU A 422 -8.74 13.72 -32.53
N ARG A 423 -9.67 12.98 -31.92
CA ARG A 423 -9.45 12.27 -30.64
C ARG A 423 -8.43 11.15 -30.79
N VAL A 424 -8.54 10.35 -31.85
CA VAL A 424 -7.57 9.29 -32.16
C VAL A 424 -6.19 9.89 -32.45
N ARG A 425 -6.12 10.93 -33.28
CA ARG A 425 -4.87 11.65 -33.56
C ARG A 425 -4.23 12.17 -32.27
N ALA A 426 -5.00 12.71 -31.34
CA ALA A 426 -4.49 13.21 -30.06
C ALA A 426 -3.85 12.09 -29.22
N VAL A 427 -4.42 10.88 -29.19
CA VAL A 427 -3.83 9.73 -28.49
C VAL A 427 -2.52 9.28 -29.16
N ILE A 428 -2.57 9.04 -30.48
CA ILE A 428 -1.44 8.52 -31.26
C ILE A 428 -0.25 9.49 -31.23
N THR A 429 -0.51 10.79 -31.28
CA THR A 429 0.55 11.83 -31.31
C THR A 429 0.87 12.43 -29.94
N ASN A 430 0.16 12.00 -28.89
CA ASN A 430 0.20 12.61 -27.56
C ASN A 430 -0.04 14.14 -27.61
N ASP A 431 -1.13 14.54 -28.28
CA ASP A 431 -1.51 15.93 -28.51
C ASP A 431 -0.36 16.76 -29.14
N GLY A 432 0.34 16.15 -30.10
CA GLY A 432 1.49 16.76 -30.78
C GLY A 432 2.79 16.84 -29.96
N ARG A 433 2.83 16.36 -28.72
CA ARG A 433 4.06 16.32 -27.89
C ARG A 433 5.09 15.31 -28.40
N GLY A 434 4.67 14.39 -29.25
CA GLY A 434 5.51 13.35 -29.83
C GLY A 434 5.37 12.05 -29.06
N ARG A 435 5.31 10.95 -29.83
CA ARG A 435 5.24 9.57 -29.36
C ARG A 435 6.04 8.70 -30.33
N SER A 436 6.82 7.77 -29.82
CA SER A 436 7.65 6.87 -30.61
C SER A 436 6.82 5.68 -31.11
N TRP A 437 6.08 5.05 -30.20
CA TRP A 437 5.30 3.84 -30.46
C TRP A 437 3.86 4.17 -30.87
N ARG A 438 3.72 4.74 -32.07
CA ARG A 438 2.45 5.30 -32.58
C ARG A 438 1.46 4.24 -33.03
N ASN A 439 1.91 3.01 -33.28
CA ASN A 439 1.07 1.89 -33.70
C ASN A 439 0.96 0.85 -32.58
N THR A 440 0.49 1.29 -31.42
CA THR A 440 0.33 0.45 -30.21
C THR A 440 -1.01 0.69 -29.52
N PHE A 441 -2.04 1.08 -30.26
CA PHE A 441 -3.33 1.51 -29.72
C PHE A 441 -4.49 0.78 -30.37
N ILE A 442 -5.38 0.27 -29.52
CA ILE A 442 -6.70 -0.24 -29.89
C ILE A 442 -7.71 0.70 -29.26
N PHE A 443 -8.74 1.11 -30.00
CA PHE A 443 -9.66 2.16 -29.58
C PHE A 443 -11.04 1.58 -29.29
N VAL A 444 -11.52 1.71 -28.05
CA VAL A 444 -12.82 1.21 -27.59
C VAL A 444 -13.72 2.39 -27.23
N GLN A 445 -14.99 2.31 -27.58
CA GLN A 445 -15.99 3.35 -27.33
C GLN A 445 -17.31 2.77 -26.81
N PRO A 446 -18.18 3.62 -26.22
CA PRO A 446 -19.56 3.26 -25.97
C PRO A 446 -20.32 2.99 -27.27
N ASN A 447 -21.37 2.17 -27.20
CA ASN A 447 -22.34 1.98 -28.26
C ASN A 447 -23.01 3.32 -28.64
N GLU A 448 -23.54 3.39 -29.86
CA GLU A 448 -24.28 4.56 -30.34
C GLU A 448 -25.41 4.93 -29.35
N GLY A 449 -25.36 6.14 -28.79
CA GLY A 449 -26.34 6.66 -27.83
C GLY A 449 -26.06 6.35 -26.35
N ASP A 450 -25.03 5.57 -26.01
CA ASP A 450 -24.65 5.22 -24.63
C ASP A 450 -23.43 6.03 -24.13
N ALA A 451 -23.20 7.21 -24.70
CA ALA A 451 -22.12 8.11 -24.30
C ALA A 451 -22.17 8.44 -22.79
N ILE A 452 -21.01 8.44 -22.14
CA ILE A 452 -20.84 8.78 -20.73
C ILE A 452 -20.71 10.30 -20.58
N GLU A 453 -21.84 10.99 -20.70
CA GLU A 453 -21.92 12.45 -20.67
C GLU A 453 -22.78 13.00 -19.52
N SER A 454 -22.73 14.32 -19.32
CA SER A 454 -23.48 15.01 -18.27
C SER A 454 -24.99 14.79 -18.42
N GLY A 455 -25.67 14.52 -17.30
CA GLY A 455 -27.13 14.33 -17.27
C GLY A 455 -27.58 12.92 -17.64
N THR A 456 -26.64 11.99 -17.89
CA THR A 456 -26.94 10.57 -18.05
C THR A 456 -27.05 9.86 -16.69
N ARG A 457 -27.77 8.73 -16.68
CA ARG A 457 -27.90 7.88 -15.48
C ARG A 457 -26.56 7.41 -14.90
N TYR A 458 -25.52 7.27 -15.73
CA TYR A 458 -24.19 6.84 -15.32
C TYR A 458 -23.57 7.85 -14.34
N ILE A 459 -23.69 9.14 -14.65
CA ILE A 459 -23.18 10.22 -13.80
C ILE A 459 -23.91 10.24 -12.46
N ASP A 460 -25.23 10.10 -12.44
CA ASP A 460 -26.00 10.15 -11.20
C ASP A 460 -25.72 8.94 -10.29
N LYS A 461 -25.57 7.75 -10.88
CA LYS A 461 -25.13 6.55 -10.14
C LYS A 461 -23.71 6.70 -9.60
N ALA A 462 -22.78 7.23 -10.40
CA ALA A 462 -21.42 7.49 -9.94
C ALA A 462 -21.36 8.55 -8.83
N ARG A 463 -22.18 9.61 -8.90
CA ARG A 463 -22.37 10.57 -7.81
C ARG A 463 -22.89 9.91 -6.55
N TYR A 464 -23.84 8.98 -6.67
CA TYR A 464 -24.36 8.23 -5.55
C TYR A 464 -23.28 7.37 -4.87
N VAL A 465 -22.47 6.65 -5.66
CA VAL A 465 -21.36 5.83 -5.16
C VAL A 465 -20.31 6.68 -4.44
N GLU A 466 -19.88 7.78 -5.07
CA GLU A 466 -18.90 8.70 -4.48
C GLU A 466 -19.47 9.43 -3.26
N GLY A 467 -20.73 9.86 -3.30
CA GLY A 467 -21.43 10.44 -2.16
C GLY A 467 -21.50 9.47 -0.98
N ALA A 468 -21.81 8.21 -1.22
CA ALA A 468 -21.80 7.17 -0.19
C ALA A 468 -20.40 6.97 0.40
N ARG A 469 -19.35 7.02 -0.43
CA ARG A 469 -17.95 6.94 0.03
C ARG A 469 -17.58 8.13 0.92
N GLN A 470 -18.00 9.34 0.56
CA GLN A 470 -17.76 10.55 1.36
C GLN A 470 -18.49 10.48 2.71
N VAL A 471 -19.73 9.98 2.75
CA VAL A 471 -20.46 9.79 4.02
C VAL A 471 -19.77 8.72 4.90
N LEU A 472 -19.28 7.63 4.31
CA LEU A 472 -18.58 6.57 5.05
C LEU A 472 -17.24 7.03 5.66
N ALA A 473 -16.66 8.13 5.15
CA ALA A 473 -15.44 8.73 5.69
C ALA A 473 -15.68 9.45 7.04
N ASP A 474 -16.93 9.80 7.38
CA ASP A 474 -17.28 10.38 8.67
C ASP A 474 -17.11 9.34 9.80
N GLN A 475 -16.22 9.61 10.75
CA GLN A 475 -15.96 8.74 11.90
C GLN A 475 -17.06 8.83 12.98
N GLY A 476 -17.90 9.86 12.97
CA GLY A 476 -19.02 10.04 13.91
C GLY A 476 -20.29 9.26 13.54
N LEU A 477 -20.29 8.51 12.44
CA LEU A 477 -21.45 7.78 11.95
C LEU A 477 -21.70 6.49 12.75
N ASP A 478 -22.96 6.26 13.16
CA ASP A 478 -23.42 5.02 13.81
C ASP A 478 -23.06 3.77 12.99
N ASP A 479 -22.59 2.71 13.66
CA ASP A 479 -22.11 1.49 13.01
C ASP A 479 -23.22 0.77 12.20
N GLY A 480 -24.47 0.82 12.66
CA GLY A 480 -25.61 0.25 11.95
C GLY A 480 -25.93 1.03 10.67
N ILE A 481 -25.87 2.37 10.72
CA ILE A 481 -26.02 3.24 9.55
C ILE A 481 -24.86 2.99 8.58
N ARG A 482 -23.61 2.93 9.08
CA ARG A 482 -22.41 2.66 8.28
C ARG A 482 -22.53 1.35 7.51
N ALA A 483 -22.99 0.27 8.16
CA ALA A 483 -23.19 -1.02 7.51
C ALA A 483 -24.26 -0.96 6.40
N ARG A 484 -25.37 -0.23 6.62
CA ARG A 484 -26.40 -0.04 5.59
C ARG A 484 -25.87 0.74 4.39
N ILE A 485 -25.19 1.87 4.62
CA ILE A 485 -24.61 2.69 3.54
C ILE A 485 -23.60 1.87 2.74
N LYS A 486 -22.78 1.03 3.39
CA LYS A 486 -21.84 0.15 2.71
C LYS A 486 -22.55 -0.82 1.76
N ASN A 487 -23.60 -1.50 2.21
CA ASN A 487 -24.38 -2.41 1.38
C ASN A 487 -25.04 -1.68 0.19
N MET A 488 -25.59 -0.48 0.44
CA MET A 488 -26.23 0.33 -0.60
C MET A 488 -25.22 0.79 -1.65
N LYS A 489 -24.03 1.22 -1.22
CA LYS A 489 -22.92 1.57 -2.11
C LYS A 489 -22.50 0.37 -2.96
N GLU A 490 -22.28 -0.79 -2.34
CA GLU A 490 -21.86 -2.01 -3.05
C GLU A 490 -22.90 -2.45 -4.08
N GLN A 491 -24.20 -2.34 -3.75
CA GLN A 491 -25.27 -2.63 -4.69
C GLN A 491 -25.27 -1.65 -5.88
N GLU A 492 -25.13 -0.35 -5.62
CA GLU A 492 -25.11 0.65 -6.68
C GLU A 492 -23.86 0.53 -7.57
N GLU A 493 -22.70 0.21 -6.99
CA GLU A 493 -21.45 -0.08 -7.72
C GLU A 493 -21.62 -1.28 -8.66
N GLN A 494 -22.27 -2.36 -8.20
CA GLN A 494 -22.55 -3.54 -9.03
C GLN A 494 -23.49 -3.22 -10.20
N GLU A 495 -24.54 -2.44 -9.94
CA GLU A 495 -25.48 -2.02 -10.99
C GLU A 495 -24.80 -1.08 -11.99
N LEU A 496 -24.03 -0.09 -11.53
CA LEU A 496 -23.25 0.79 -12.40
C LEU A 496 -22.27 -0.01 -13.27
N ARG A 497 -21.56 -0.99 -12.70
CA ARG A 497 -20.65 -1.86 -13.46
C ARG A 497 -21.36 -2.67 -14.54
N LYS A 498 -22.56 -3.20 -14.27
CA LYS A 498 -23.37 -3.91 -15.28
C LYS A 498 -23.82 -2.97 -16.39
N GLU A 499 -24.27 -1.77 -16.03
CA GLU A 499 -24.70 -0.77 -17.02
C GLU A 499 -23.55 -0.26 -17.87
N LEU A 500 -22.34 -0.07 -17.29
CA LEU A 500 -21.14 0.27 -18.04
C LEU A 500 -20.70 -0.86 -18.97
N ARG A 501 -20.80 -2.12 -18.53
CA ARG A 501 -20.56 -3.28 -19.41
C ARG A 501 -21.50 -3.21 -20.61
N LEU A 502 -22.79 -2.95 -20.42
CA LEU A 502 -23.74 -2.80 -21.53
C LEU A 502 -23.49 -1.55 -22.40
N ALA A 503 -22.97 -0.47 -21.82
CA ALA A 503 -22.70 0.77 -22.54
C ALA A 503 -21.51 0.64 -23.50
N TYR A 504 -20.46 -0.08 -23.08
CA TYR A 504 -19.26 -0.30 -23.90
C TYR A 504 -19.42 -1.52 -24.79
N GLY A 505 -19.47 -1.33 -26.10
CA GLY A 505 -19.69 -2.44 -27.01
C GLY A 505 -18.97 -2.36 -28.33
N ASP A 506 -18.24 -1.28 -28.65
CA ASP A 506 -17.58 -1.15 -29.94
C ASP A 506 -16.06 -0.96 -29.81
N VAL A 507 -15.32 -1.64 -30.67
CA VAL A 507 -13.91 -1.38 -30.98
C VAL A 507 -13.80 -0.79 -32.38
N ILE A 508 -12.91 0.20 -32.56
CA ILE A 508 -12.68 0.81 -33.87
C ILE A 508 -11.67 -0.01 -34.65
N ASP A 509 -12.15 -0.67 -35.71
CA ASP A 509 -11.35 -1.49 -36.60
C ASP A 509 -10.94 -0.71 -37.86
N GLY A 510 -9.66 -0.73 -38.23
CA GLY A 510 -9.14 -0.05 -39.42
C GLY A 510 -7.60 -0.06 -39.53
N ASP A 511 -7.11 -0.04 -40.78
CA ASP A 511 -5.69 -0.25 -41.11
C ASP A 511 -4.77 0.96 -40.80
N ASP A 512 -5.24 2.20 -41.00
CA ASP A 512 -4.50 3.43 -40.67
C ASP A 512 -5.41 4.43 -39.95
N LEU A 513 -5.62 4.21 -38.65
CA LEU A 513 -6.47 5.05 -37.82
C LEU A 513 -5.96 6.50 -37.67
N LEU A 514 -4.70 6.78 -38.03
CA LEU A 514 -4.14 8.14 -37.94
C LEU A 514 -4.49 9.00 -39.17
N ASN A 515 -4.48 8.39 -40.35
CA ASN A 515 -4.66 9.12 -41.62
C ASN A 515 -5.97 8.79 -42.34
N GLU A 516 -6.54 7.61 -42.10
CA GLU A 516 -7.70 7.07 -42.82
C GLU A 516 -8.86 6.68 -41.89
N PHE A 517 -9.02 7.38 -40.75
CA PHE A 517 -10.09 7.10 -39.77
C PHE A 517 -11.50 7.05 -40.37
N GLU A 518 -11.77 7.80 -41.45
CA GLU A 518 -13.08 7.76 -42.14
C GLU A 518 -13.41 6.40 -42.77
N MET A 519 -12.40 5.54 -42.98
CA MET A 519 -12.55 4.17 -43.49
C MET A 519 -12.71 3.15 -42.35
N ALA A 520 -12.47 3.56 -41.10
CA ALA A 520 -12.59 2.68 -39.94
C ALA A 520 -14.05 2.34 -39.64
N THR A 521 -14.30 1.13 -39.16
CA THR A 521 -15.64 0.63 -38.84
C THR A 521 -15.72 0.28 -37.36
N PRO A 522 -16.72 0.79 -36.62
CA PRO A 522 -17.04 0.27 -35.29
C PRO A 522 -17.50 -1.18 -35.39
N MET A 523 -16.79 -2.07 -34.71
CA MET A 523 -17.11 -3.50 -34.62
C MET A 523 -17.53 -3.83 -33.20
N GLN A 524 -18.63 -4.57 -33.05
CA GLN A 524 -19.10 -4.97 -31.74
C GLN A 524 -18.06 -5.88 -31.05
N LEU A 525 -17.84 -5.73 -29.74
CA LEU A 525 -16.83 -6.46 -28.98
C LEU A 525 -17.04 -7.98 -29.04
N ASP A 526 -18.29 -8.44 -29.05
CA ASP A 526 -18.66 -9.85 -29.19
C ASP A 526 -18.47 -10.41 -30.61
N VAL A 527 -18.39 -9.54 -31.62
CA VAL A 527 -18.04 -9.89 -33.00
C VAL A 527 -16.54 -9.85 -33.21
N PHE A 528 -15.85 -8.90 -32.57
CA PHE A 528 -14.40 -8.75 -32.64
C PHE A 528 -13.68 -9.88 -31.90
N VAL A 529 -14.21 -10.30 -30.74
CA VAL A 529 -13.70 -11.46 -30.00
C VAL A 529 -14.42 -12.72 -30.47
N LEU A 530 -13.80 -13.44 -31.40
CA LEU A 530 -14.41 -14.61 -32.06
C LEU A 530 -14.62 -15.82 -31.13
N ASP A 531 -13.84 -15.91 -30.05
CA ASP A 531 -13.88 -17.03 -29.10
C ASP A 531 -14.83 -16.71 -27.93
N GLU A 532 -16.02 -17.33 -27.92
CA GLU A 532 -17.05 -17.15 -26.90
C GLU A 532 -16.58 -17.49 -25.47
N ASP A 533 -15.48 -18.25 -25.31
CA ASP A 533 -14.91 -18.58 -24.00
C ASP A 533 -14.00 -17.47 -23.44
N LYS A 534 -13.65 -16.45 -24.23
CA LYS A 534 -12.82 -15.30 -23.80
C LYS A 534 -13.69 -14.12 -23.36
N ASP A 535 -13.27 -13.41 -22.32
CA ASP A 535 -13.96 -12.19 -21.88
C ASP A 535 -13.68 -11.05 -22.86
N GLU A 536 -14.73 -10.56 -23.51
CA GLU A 536 -14.68 -9.47 -24.49
C GLU A 536 -14.36 -8.11 -23.85
N TYR A 537 -14.53 -7.99 -22.53
CA TYR A 537 -14.14 -6.83 -21.73
C TYR A 537 -12.75 -7.02 -21.12
N SER A 538 -11.82 -7.68 -21.82
CA SER A 538 -10.44 -7.84 -21.37
C SER A 538 -9.50 -7.20 -22.37
N ALA A 539 -8.73 -6.21 -21.92
CA ALA A 539 -7.76 -5.54 -22.79
C ALA A 539 -6.73 -6.51 -23.36
N LYS A 540 -6.36 -7.56 -22.61
CA LYS A 540 -5.49 -8.62 -23.11
C LYS A 540 -6.14 -9.36 -24.28
N THR A 541 -7.42 -9.73 -24.15
CA THR A 541 -8.16 -10.41 -25.21
C THR A 541 -8.22 -9.54 -26.46
N LEU A 542 -8.57 -8.27 -26.32
CA LEU A 542 -8.63 -7.34 -27.45
C LEU A 542 -7.27 -7.16 -28.14
N ILE A 543 -6.17 -7.12 -27.37
CA ILE A 543 -4.81 -7.06 -27.93
C ILE A 543 -4.49 -8.33 -28.72
N ASP A 544 -4.83 -9.50 -28.17
CA ASP A 544 -4.57 -10.79 -28.83
C ASP A 544 -5.38 -10.93 -30.12
N GLU A 545 -6.63 -10.46 -30.17
CA GLU A 545 -7.50 -10.51 -31.36
C GLU A 545 -7.15 -9.44 -32.41
N ALA A 546 -6.65 -8.27 -31.99
CA ALA A 546 -6.18 -7.21 -32.90
C ALA A 546 -4.83 -7.52 -33.56
N ALA A 547 -4.13 -8.55 -33.10
CA ALA A 547 -2.84 -8.95 -33.64
C ALA A 547 -3.01 -9.53 -35.05
N ALA A 548 -2.25 -8.99 -36.01
CA ALA A 548 -2.23 -9.51 -37.37
C ALA A 548 -1.55 -10.88 -37.42
N ASP A 549 -2.10 -11.78 -38.24
CA ASP A 549 -1.51 -13.09 -38.51
C ASP A 549 -0.16 -12.92 -39.26
N PRO A 550 0.84 -13.80 -39.05
CA PRO A 550 2.10 -13.76 -39.79
C PRO A 550 1.94 -13.61 -41.31
N PHE A 551 0.90 -14.20 -41.90
CA PHE A 551 0.62 -14.08 -43.34
C PHE A 551 0.35 -12.63 -43.77
N ASP A 552 -0.39 -11.86 -42.98
CA ASP A 552 -0.71 -10.46 -43.27
C ASP A 552 0.53 -9.56 -43.15
N LEU A 553 1.52 -9.98 -42.34
CA LEU A 553 2.77 -9.25 -42.15
C LEU A 553 3.75 -9.43 -43.33
N GLU A 554 3.70 -10.56 -44.05
CA GLU A 554 4.71 -10.94 -45.06
C GLU A 554 4.97 -9.85 -46.10
N SER A 555 3.90 -9.23 -46.60
CA SER A 555 3.99 -8.21 -47.66
C SER A 555 4.69 -6.92 -47.21
N HIS A 556 4.78 -6.69 -45.90
CA HIS A 556 5.38 -5.49 -45.30
C HIS A 556 6.83 -5.72 -44.83
N ILE A 557 7.27 -6.97 -44.65
CA ILE A 557 8.62 -7.29 -44.15
C ILE A 557 9.71 -6.69 -45.04
N TRP A 558 9.69 -6.97 -46.34
CA TRP A 558 10.74 -6.49 -47.24
C TRP A 558 10.80 -4.97 -47.35
N PRO A 559 9.69 -4.24 -47.59
CA PRO A 559 9.72 -2.77 -47.61
C PRO A 559 10.32 -2.15 -46.34
N ILE A 560 10.05 -2.73 -45.17
CA ILE A 560 10.62 -2.25 -43.89
C ILE A 560 12.10 -2.61 -43.81
N ALA A 561 12.47 -3.84 -44.14
CA ALA A 561 13.86 -4.31 -44.10
C ALA A 561 14.74 -3.52 -45.07
N GLU A 562 14.29 -3.30 -46.30
CA GLU A 562 14.96 -2.52 -47.35
C GLU A 562 15.20 -1.08 -46.89
N ASP A 563 14.18 -0.39 -46.38
CA ASP A 563 14.33 0.97 -45.83
C ASP A 563 15.33 1.02 -44.65
N LEU A 564 15.31 0.03 -43.75
CA LEU A 564 16.27 -0.04 -42.64
C LEU A 564 17.69 -0.30 -43.14
N LEU A 565 17.87 -1.20 -44.10
CA LEU A 565 19.14 -1.55 -44.72
C LEU A 565 19.73 -0.35 -45.47
N GLU A 566 18.95 0.35 -46.28
CA GLU A 566 19.40 1.55 -47.01
C GLU A 566 19.83 2.67 -46.05
N ARG A 567 19.15 2.83 -44.91
CA ARG A 567 19.45 3.89 -43.93
C ARG A 567 20.62 3.55 -43.01
N LYS A 568 20.79 2.29 -42.64
CA LYS A 568 21.71 1.87 -41.56
C LYS A 568 22.80 0.89 -41.99
N GLY A 569 22.71 0.31 -43.19
CA GLY A 569 23.59 -0.75 -43.71
C GLY A 569 23.28 -2.16 -43.16
N GLU A 570 22.69 -2.24 -41.95
CA GLU A 570 22.27 -3.51 -41.34
C GLU A 570 20.94 -3.35 -40.60
N THR A 571 20.21 -4.46 -40.43
CA THR A 571 18.98 -4.51 -39.64
C THR A 571 18.81 -5.85 -38.91
N THR A 572 17.78 -5.99 -38.10
CA THR A 572 17.40 -7.24 -37.42
C THR A 572 15.89 -7.44 -37.48
N ILE A 573 15.41 -8.66 -37.23
CA ILE A 573 13.98 -8.94 -37.12
C ILE A 573 13.34 -8.13 -35.98
N GLN A 574 14.05 -7.95 -34.86
CA GLN A 574 13.61 -7.06 -33.78
C GLN A 574 13.42 -5.61 -34.26
N ALA A 575 14.33 -5.07 -35.06
CA ALA A 575 14.20 -3.72 -35.60
C ALA A 575 13.02 -3.59 -36.60
N ILE A 576 12.77 -4.63 -37.39
CA ILE A 576 11.60 -4.70 -38.28
C ILE A 576 10.30 -4.70 -37.45
N TYR A 577 10.23 -5.53 -36.40
CA TYR A 577 9.10 -5.54 -35.46
C TYR A 577 8.87 -4.16 -34.83
N GLU A 578 9.92 -3.46 -34.43
CA GLU A 578 9.80 -2.10 -33.88
C GLU A 578 9.29 -1.09 -34.92
N GLU A 579 9.67 -1.21 -36.19
CA GLU A 579 9.14 -0.36 -37.26
C GLU A 579 7.62 -0.56 -37.44
N PHE A 580 7.09 -1.79 -37.35
CA PHE A 580 5.63 -2.02 -37.34
C PHE A 580 4.94 -1.21 -36.24
N LEU A 581 5.51 -1.19 -35.03
CA LEU A 581 4.92 -0.50 -33.88
C LEU A 581 5.07 1.03 -33.89
N THR A 582 5.91 1.58 -34.77
CA THR A 582 6.16 3.03 -34.85
C THR A 582 5.40 3.73 -35.99
N LYS A 583 4.88 2.95 -36.95
CA LYS A 583 4.19 3.41 -38.16
C LYS A 583 2.72 2.99 -38.14
N PRO A 584 1.77 3.93 -37.90
CA PRO A 584 0.33 3.63 -37.81
C PRO A 584 -0.33 3.04 -39.06
N ALA A 585 0.32 3.12 -40.22
CA ALA A 585 -0.18 2.57 -41.48
C ALA A 585 0.18 1.09 -41.70
N LEU A 586 0.78 0.45 -40.70
CA LEU A 586 1.18 -0.95 -40.75
C LEU A 586 0.29 -1.78 -39.80
N PRO A 587 0.07 -3.06 -40.07
CA PRO A 587 -0.64 -3.94 -39.14
C PRO A 587 0.11 -4.07 -37.80
N ILE A 588 -0.62 -4.36 -36.72
CA ILE A 588 -0.03 -4.56 -35.39
C ILE A 588 0.36 -6.04 -35.23
N PRO A 589 1.66 -6.39 -35.15
CA PRO A 589 2.08 -7.78 -34.92
C PRO A 589 1.81 -8.23 -33.48
N GLY A 590 1.43 -9.49 -33.28
CA GLY A 590 1.25 -10.08 -31.95
C GLY A 590 2.55 -10.15 -31.15
N GLY A 591 3.68 -10.32 -31.83
CA GLY A 591 5.01 -10.19 -31.27
C GLY A 591 6.13 -10.33 -32.30
N THR A 592 7.38 -10.26 -31.83
CA THR A 592 8.56 -10.47 -32.68
C THR A 592 8.59 -11.87 -33.32
N GLY A 593 7.92 -12.86 -32.70
CA GLY A 593 7.78 -14.21 -33.25
C GLY A 593 6.98 -14.23 -34.55
N ASP A 594 5.88 -13.49 -34.63
CA ASP A 594 5.04 -13.45 -35.82
C ASP A 594 5.78 -12.77 -36.99
N VAL A 595 6.53 -11.71 -36.70
CA VAL A 595 7.42 -11.05 -37.67
C VAL A 595 8.54 -11.98 -38.14
N LEU A 596 9.09 -12.80 -37.23
CA LEU A 596 10.10 -13.79 -37.56
C LEU A 596 9.54 -14.87 -38.50
N ASP A 597 8.35 -15.38 -38.20
CA ASP A 597 7.68 -16.39 -39.02
C ASP A 597 7.31 -15.82 -40.40
N ALA A 598 6.76 -14.61 -40.45
CA ALA A 598 6.47 -13.89 -41.70
C ALA A 598 7.74 -13.68 -42.54
N ALA A 599 8.86 -13.32 -41.89
CA ALA A 599 10.15 -13.15 -42.56
C ALA A 599 10.68 -14.46 -43.16
N LYS A 600 10.56 -15.58 -42.43
CA LYS A 600 11.00 -16.92 -42.88
C LYS A 600 10.14 -17.47 -44.02
N ASN A 601 8.82 -17.31 -43.91
CA ASN A 601 7.86 -18.03 -44.75
C ASN A 601 7.54 -17.31 -46.07
N GLY A 602 7.88 -16.03 -46.21
CA GLY A 602 7.69 -15.31 -47.46
C GLY A 602 8.37 -13.94 -47.53
N GLY A 603 8.40 -13.20 -46.43
CA GLY A 603 8.82 -11.79 -46.41
C GLY A 603 10.26 -11.53 -46.86
N LEU A 604 11.18 -12.44 -46.56
CA LEU A 604 12.60 -12.34 -46.95
C LEU A 604 13.05 -13.39 -47.97
N VAL A 605 12.14 -14.25 -48.44
CA VAL A 605 12.45 -15.30 -49.41
C VAL A 605 12.86 -14.66 -50.74
N ASP A 606 13.93 -15.18 -51.35
CA ASP A 606 14.54 -14.71 -52.60
C ASP A 606 14.99 -13.23 -52.58
N LYS A 607 15.16 -12.63 -51.40
CA LYS A 607 15.69 -11.27 -51.26
C LYS A 607 17.23 -11.28 -51.22
N PRO A 608 17.91 -10.25 -51.75
CA PRO A 608 19.36 -10.19 -51.86
C PRO A 608 20.02 -9.83 -50.51
N ILE A 609 19.79 -10.66 -49.49
CA ILE A 609 20.28 -10.45 -48.13
C ILE A 609 21.15 -11.62 -47.68
N LEU A 610 22.11 -11.34 -46.80
CA LEU A 610 22.81 -12.34 -46.01
C LEU A 610 22.47 -12.17 -44.53
N LEU A 611 22.37 -13.32 -43.85
CA LEU A 611 22.33 -13.41 -42.41
C LEU A 611 23.75 -13.38 -41.88
N HIS A 612 23.98 -12.67 -40.77
CA HIS A 612 25.26 -12.68 -40.10
C HIS A 612 25.11 -12.95 -38.60
N THR A 613 25.80 -13.96 -38.09
CA THR A 613 25.99 -14.19 -36.66
C THR A 613 27.48 -14.20 -36.33
N PRO A 614 27.91 -13.71 -35.14
CA PRO A 614 29.32 -13.77 -34.75
C PRO A 614 29.90 -15.19 -34.66
N THR A 615 29.04 -16.20 -34.56
CA THR A 615 29.43 -17.61 -34.36
C THR A 615 29.49 -18.38 -35.67
N ASP A 616 28.51 -18.17 -36.56
CA ASP A 616 28.30 -18.96 -37.77
C ASP A 616 28.62 -18.18 -39.05
N GLY A 617 29.04 -16.92 -38.92
CA GLY A 617 29.43 -16.05 -40.02
C GLY A 617 28.26 -15.68 -40.92
N PHE A 618 28.51 -15.63 -42.24
CA PHE A 618 27.50 -15.31 -43.25
C PHE A 618 26.75 -16.56 -43.73
N SER A 619 25.42 -16.46 -43.76
CA SER A 619 24.53 -17.53 -44.21
C SER A 619 23.38 -16.99 -45.06
N THR A 620 22.89 -17.80 -46.00
CA THR A 620 21.66 -17.55 -46.77
C THR A 620 20.46 -18.34 -46.23
N ASP A 621 20.68 -19.14 -45.19
CA ASP A 621 19.69 -20.07 -44.65
C ASP A 621 18.75 -19.37 -43.66
N LEU A 622 17.57 -18.96 -44.15
CA LEU A 622 16.56 -18.25 -43.35
C LEU A 622 16.08 -19.03 -42.12
N ASP A 623 16.26 -20.35 -42.06
CA ASP A 623 15.92 -21.14 -40.87
C ASP A 623 16.74 -20.72 -39.64
N GLN A 624 17.93 -20.14 -39.87
CA GLN A 624 18.85 -19.62 -38.84
C GLN A 624 18.45 -18.24 -38.31
N LEU A 625 17.37 -17.62 -38.84
CA LEU A 625 16.88 -16.35 -38.31
C LEU A 625 16.42 -16.50 -36.86
N THR A 626 16.88 -15.55 -36.06
CA THR A 626 16.44 -15.24 -34.71
C THR A 626 16.08 -13.75 -34.64
N PRO A 627 15.39 -13.29 -33.59
CA PRO A 627 15.09 -11.87 -33.41
C PRO A 627 16.31 -10.94 -33.51
N GLN A 628 17.50 -11.42 -33.16
CA GLN A 628 18.75 -10.65 -33.12
C GLN A 628 19.70 -10.93 -34.28
N THR A 629 19.34 -11.84 -35.20
CA THR A 629 20.16 -12.12 -36.39
C THR A 629 20.28 -10.86 -37.23
N LYS A 630 21.51 -10.49 -37.57
CA LYS A 630 21.77 -9.33 -38.42
C LYS A 630 21.51 -9.67 -39.87
N LEU A 631 20.83 -8.77 -40.56
CA LEU A 631 20.57 -8.80 -41.98
C LEU A 631 21.39 -7.70 -42.63
N VAL A 632 22.03 -8.03 -43.75
CA VAL A 632 22.79 -7.09 -44.59
C VAL A 632 22.48 -7.37 -46.05
N LEU A 633 22.64 -6.35 -46.91
CA LEU A 633 22.51 -6.53 -48.36
C LEU A 633 23.73 -7.25 -48.91
N GLU A 634 23.51 -8.28 -49.73
CA GLU A 634 24.60 -9.05 -50.35
C GLU A 634 25.53 -8.17 -51.20
N ALA A 635 24.97 -7.12 -51.83
CA ALA A 635 25.73 -6.21 -52.68
C ALA A 635 26.68 -5.27 -51.92
N ASP A 636 26.48 -5.08 -50.61
CA ASP A 636 27.24 -4.14 -49.78
C ASP A 636 28.40 -4.82 -49.01
N ILE A 637 28.64 -6.11 -49.29
CA ILE A 637 29.64 -6.92 -48.59
C ILE A 637 30.89 -7.04 -49.45
N ASP A 638 32.00 -6.56 -48.91
CA ASP A 638 33.32 -6.74 -49.51
C ASP A 638 33.85 -8.14 -49.18
N VAL A 639 34.29 -8.87 -50.20
CA VAL A 639 34.95 -10.17 -50.01
C VAL A 639 36.45 -9.95 -49.85
N TRP A 640 37.00 -10.35 -48.71
CA TRP A 640 38.43 -10.21 -48.40
C TRP A 640 39.20 -11.50 -48.68
N GLU A 641 40.28 -11.35 -49.42
CA GLU A 641 41.32 -12.36 -49.59
C GLU A 641 42.46 -12.16 -48.56
N ILE A 642 43.49 -13.02 -48.63
CA ILE A 642 44.66 -12.94 -47.73
C ILE A 642 45.31 -11.56 -47.76
N ASP A 643 45.42 -10.94 -48.94
CA ASP A 643 46.12 -9.67 -49.11
C ASP A 643 45.34 -8.49 -48.48
N ASP A 644 44.00 -8.54 -48.48
CA ASP A 644 43.15 -7.53 -47.82
C ASP A 644 43.30 -7.58 -46.29
N VAL A 645 43.37 -8.79 -45.71
CA VAL A 645 43.64 -8.97 -44.28
C VAL A 645 45.03 -8.45 -43.91
N ILE A 646 46.04 -8.70 -44.76
CA ILE A 646 47.39 -8.15 -44.59
C ILE A 646 47.36 -6.63 -44.62
N ASP A 647 46.66 -6.03 -45.57
CA ASP A 647 46.58 -4.58 -45.73
C ASP A 647 45.81 -3.90 -44.58
N ASP A 648 44.76 -4.53 -44.04
CA ASP A 648 44.08 -4.03 -42.82
C ASP A 648 45.02 -4.06 -41.61
N ILE A 649 45.72 -5.17 -41.38
CA ILE A 649 46.69 -5.29 -40.29
C ILE A 649 47.80 -4.24 -40.42
N ARG A 650 48.38 -4.06 -41.63
CA ARG A 650 49.36 -2.99 -41.91
C ARG A 650 48.79 -1.59 -41.73
N GLY A 651 47.53 -1.40 -42.08
CA GLY A 651 46.78 -0.15 -41.86
C GLY A 651 46.69 0.19 -40.37
N GLN A 652 46.40 -0.79 -39.52
CA GLN A 652 46.37 -0.60 -38.06
C GLN A 652 47.73 -0.22 -37.49
N PHE A 653 48.82 -0.87 -37.92
CA PHE A 653 50.17 -0.47 -37.51
C PHE A 653 50.53 0.94 -38.03
N SER A 654 50.13 1.27 -39.25
CA SER A 654 50.31 2.61 -39.83
C SER A 654 49.54 3.70 -39.07
N ALA A 655 48.41 3.35 -38.45
CA ALA A 655 47.60 4.23 -37.62
C ALA A 655 48.17 4.44 -36.20
N GLY A 656 49.27 3.76 -35.85
CA GLY A 656 50.02 3.98 -34.61
C GLY A 656 50.00 2.83 -33.61
N THR A 657 49.31 1.72 -33.92
CA THR A 657 49.41 0.47 -33.15
C THR A 657 50.82 -0.11 -33.31
N THR A 658 51.40 -0.70 -32.26
CA THR A 658 52.71 -1.40 -32.33
C THR A 658 52.59 -2.91 -32.10
N GLU A 659 51.48 -3.34 -31.50
CA GLU A 659 51.17 -4.73 -31.19
C GLU A 659 49.68 -5.01 -31.47
N LEU A 660 49.38 -6.15 -32.08
CA LEU A 660 48.02 -6.60 -32.38
C LEU A 660 47.80 -8.00 -31.81
N ALA A 661 46.90 -8.12 -30.84
CA ALA A 661 46.50 -9.42 -30.30
C ALA A 661 45.70 -10.20 -31.34
N ILE A 662 46.15 -11.41 -31.68
CA ILE A 662 45.60 -12.18 -32.80
C ILE A 662 44.16 -12.59 -32.52
N GLY A 663 43.85 -13.05 -31.30
CA GLY A 663 42.50 -13.43 -30.90
C GLY A 663 41.50 -12.28 -30.91
N ASP A 664 41.91 -11.08 -30.46
CA ASP A 664 41.05 -9.89 -30.46
C ASP A 664 40.74 -9.43 -31.89
N TYR A 665 41.76 -9.48 -32.76
CA TYR A 665 41.58 -9.19 -34.18
C TYR A 665 40.71 -10.23 -34.87
N TYR A 666 40.88 -11.52 -34.56
CA TYR A 666 40.01 -12.60 -35.06
C TYR A 666 38.53 -12.34 -34.71
N ASN A 667 38.24 -12.05 -33.44
CA ASN A 667 36.88 -11.74 -33.00
C ASN A 667 36.33 -10.47 -33.67
N THR A 668 37.18 -9.47 -33.89
CA THR A 668 36.80 -8.27 -34.63
C THR A 668 36.43 -8.62 -36.07
N LEU A 669 37.27 -9.42 -36.75
CA LEU A 669 37.08 -9.85 -38.13
C LEU A 669 35.79 -10.65 -38.31
N THR A 670 35.53 -11.65 -37.46
CA THR A 670 34.31 -12.48 -37.53
C THR A 670 33.04 -11.74 -37.11
N SER A 671 33.15 -10.56 -36.51
CA SER A 671 32.01 -9.71 -36.16
C SER A 671 31.65 -8.67 -37.23
N LYS A 672 32.51 -8.46 -38.24
CA LYS A 672 32.30 -7.47 -39.30
C LYS A 672 31.17 -7.92 -40.21
N THR A 673 30.13 -7.10 -40.31
CA THR A 673 28.96 -7.36 -41.18
C THR A 673 29.13 -6.87 -42.61
N GLN A 674 30.15 -6.04 -42.87
CA GLN A 674 30.46 -5.46 -44.18
C GLN A 674 31.55 -6.23 -44.93
N VAL A 675 32.19 -7.20 -44.29
CA VAL A 675 33.36 -7.91 -44.81
C VAL A 675 33.14 -9.39 -44.65
N ARG A 676 33.25 -10.14 -45.75
CA ARG A 676 33.18 -11.60 -45.76
C ARG A 676 34.52 -12.19 -46.18
N ILE A 677 35.00 -13.19 -45.47
CA ILE A 677 36.25 -13.88 -45.80
C ILE A 677 35.97 -15.05 -46.75
N GLU A 678 36.79 -15.21 -47.78
CA GLU A 678 36.71 -16.36 -48.69
C GLU A 678 37.43 -17.59 -48.09
N GLY A 679 36.69 -18.44 -47.36
CA GLY A 679 37.20 -19.68 -46.77
C GLY A 679 37.00 -19.73 -45.25
N ASP A 680 37.82 -20.52 -44.55
CA ASP A 680 37.84 -20.55 -43.08
C ASP A 680 38.53 -19.28 -42.56
N GLU A 681 37.83 -18.50 -41.74
CA GLU A 681 38.32 -17.19 -41.28
C GLU A 681 39.61 -17.30 -40.47
N LYS A 682 39.76 -18.39 -39.71
CA LYS A 682 40.93 -18.61 -38.85
C LYS A 682 42.14 -19.03 -39.66
N ASP A 683 41.95 -19.95 -40.61
CA ASP A 683 43.01 -20.39 -41.51
C ASP A 683 43.50 -19.22 -42.38
N LEU A 684 42.59 -18.41 -42.92
CA LEU A 684 42.95 -17.25 -43.73
C LEU A 684 43.70 -16.19 -42.90
N LEU A 685 43.24 -15.91 -41.67
CA LEU A 685 43.96 -15.04 -40.74
C LEU A 685 45.37 -15.55 -40.44
N PHE A 686 45.51 -16.84 -40.15
CA PHE A 686 46.82 -17.44 -39.87
C PHE A 686 47.74 -17.43 -41.09
N MET A 687 47.21 -17.66 -42.29
CA MET A 687 47.97 -17.51 -43.53
C MET A 687 48.40 -16.06 -43.76
N ALA A 688 47.53 -15.08 -43.50
CA ALA A 688 47.83 -13.66 -43.62
C ALA A 688 48.95 -13.26 -42.64
N ILE A 689 48.85 -13.64 -41.38
CA ILE A 689 49.88 -13.37 -40.36
C ILE A 689 51.19 -14.08 -40.72
N GLY A 690 51.15 -15.35 -41.14
CA GLY A 690 52.35 -16.09 -41.54
C GLY A 690 53.05 -15.49 -42.76
N ARG A 691 52.30 -14.95 -43.73
CA ARG A 691 52.87 -14.17 -44.84
C ARG A 691 53.45 -12.85 -44.36
N LEU A 692 52.75 -12.16 -43.46
CA LEU A 692 53.19 -10.88 -42.89
C LEU A 692 54.51 -11.03 -42.12
N THR A 693 54.72 -12.12 -41.37
CA THR A 693 55.97 -12.37 -40.64
C THR A 693 57.13 -12.90 -41.49
N ASN A 694 56.86 -13.32 -42.73
CA ASN A 694 57.93 -13.62 -43.68
C ASN A 694 58.57 -12.33 -44.24
N ASP A 695 57.90 -11.19 -44.13
CA ASP A 695 58.53 -9.89 -44.36
C ASP A 695 59.33 -9.52 -43.10
N ASP A 696 60.60 -9.10 -43.26
CA ASP A 696 61.56 -8.75 -42.17
C ASP A 696 61.11 -7.60 -41.22
N GLY A 697 59.84 -7.22 -41.22
CA GLY A 697 59.24 -6.15 -40.43
C GLY A 697 58.26 -6.59 -39.34
N TYR A 698 57.83 -7.85 -39.29
CA TYR A 698 56.83 -8.32 -38.32
C TYR A 698 57.21 -9.63 -37.64
N VAL A 699 56.87 -9.77 -36.37
CA VAL A 699 57.11 -11.01 -35.60
C VAL A 699 55.90 -11.40 -34.77
N ILE A 700 55.75 -12.70 -34.47
CA ILE A 700 54.75 -13.18 -33.52
C ILE A 700 55.42 -13.38 -32.17
N ALA A 701 54.80 -12.86 -31.12
CA ALA A 701 55.27 -13.03 -29.75
C ALA A 701 54.18 -13.61 -28.85
N ARG A 702 54.59 -14.44 -27.89
CA ARG A 702 53.77 -14.89 -26.77
C ARG A 702 54.55 -14.66 -25.48
N GLY A 703 54.24 -13.56 -24.80
CA GLY A 703 55.02 -13.11 -23.64
C GLY A 703 56.46 -12.76 -24.04
N ALA A 704 57.43 -13.54 -23.54
CA ALA A 704 58.85 -13.36 -23.85
C ALA A 704 59.37 -14.25 -24.99
N GLU A 705 58.53 -15.13 -25.51
CA GLU A 705 58.86 -16.09 -26.57
C GLU A 705 58.48 -15.52 -27.94
N LEU A 706 59.36 -15.67 -28.93
CA LEU A 706 59.01 -15.44 -30.34
C LEU A 706 58.53 -16.75 -30.94
N LEU A 707 57.39 -16.72 -31.62
CA LEU A 707 56.77 -17.90 -32.23
C LEU A 707 57.04 -17.94 -33.73
N ASP A 708 57.27 -19.15 -34.26
CA ASP A 708 57.40 -19.40 -35.70
C ASP A 708 56.03 -19.50 -36.40
N GLU A 709 54.98 -19.86 -35.66
CA GLU A 709 53.62 -20.04 -36.18
C GLU A 709 52.59 -19.20 -35.40
N PRO A 710 51.56 -18.64 -36.06
CA PRO A 710 50.54 -17.84 -35.42
C PRO A 710 49.63 -18.69 -34.51
N GLN A 711 49.28 -18.13 -33.35
CA GLN A 711 48.34 -18.72 -32.39
C GLN A 711 47.36 -17.63 -31.93
N LEU A 712 46.14 -18.00 -31.55
CA LEU A 712 45.11 -17.01 -31.13
C LEU A 712 45.50 -16.26 -29.85
N ASP A 713 46.31 -16.86 -28.96
CA ASP A 713 46.88 -16.24 -27.76
C ASP A 713 48.21 -15.51 -28.02
N GLY A 714 48.65 -15.44 -29.28
CA GLY A 714 49.82 -14.70 -29.72
C GLY A 714 49.52 -13.24 -30.07
N THR A 715 50.58 -12.46 -30.24
CA THR A 715 50.52 -11.04 -30.62
C THR A 715 51.45 -10.80 -31.81
N VAL A 716 50.93 -10.17 -32.87
CA VAL A 716 51.75 -9.68 -33.99
C VAL A 716 52.36 -8.34 -33.60
N ARG A 717 53.68 -8.18 -33.77
CA ARG A 717 54.42 -6.98 -33.45
C ARG A 717 55.09 -6.42 -34.68
N ASP A 718 54.97 -5.12 -34.92
CA ASP A 718 55.72 -4.40 -35.93
C ASP A 718 57.11 -4.04 -35.38
N VAL A 719 58.15 -4.68 -35.91
CA VAL A 719 59.55 -4.46 -35.54
C VAL A 719 60.31 -3.64 -36.59
N SER A 720 59.64 -3.20 -37.66
CA SER A 720 60.28 -2.44 -38.75
C SER A 720 60.88 -1.10 -38.30
N ARG A 721 60.36 -0.55 -37.20
CA ARG A 721 60.85 0.69 -36.56
C ARG A 721 61.62 0.45 -35.26
N ALA A 722 61.67 -0.79 -34.78
CA ALA A 722 62.39 -1.13 -33.56
C ALA A 722 63.90 -1.06 -33.82
N THR A 723 64.66 -0.60 -32.82
CA THR A 723 66.12 -0.58 -32.92
C THR A 723 66.63 -2.01 -32.75
N GLN A 724 67.22 -2.58 -33.79
CA GLN A 724 67.86 -3.89 -33.66
C GLN A 724 69.06 -3.79 -32.71
N ILE A 725 69.05 -4.58 -31.65
CA ILE A 725 70.10 -4.59 -30.63
C ILE A 725 70.98 -5.83 -30.76
N GLY A 726 72.27 -5.66 -30.51
CA GLY A 726 73.27 -6.73 -30.52
C GLY A 726 73.98 -6.88 -29.17
N PRO A 727 75.07 -7.67 -29.12
CA PRO A 727 75.76 -8.01 -27.88
C PRO A 727 76.10 -6.82 -26.98
N SER A 728 76.57 -5.70 -27.52
CA SER A 728 76.95 -4.53 -26.73
C SER A 728 75.77 -3.89 -25.98
N ALA A 729 74.58 -3.87 -26.60
CA ALA A 729 73.38 -3.32 -25.99
C ALA A 729 72.78 -4.28 -24.96
N VAL A 730 72.89 -5.59 -25.19
CA VAL A 730 72.55 -6.62 -24.19
C VAL A 730 73.49 -6.52 -22.98
N ALA A 731 74.79 -6.33 -23.21
CA ALA A 731 75.77 -6.13 -22.15
C ALA A 731 75.47 -4.88 -21.33
N GLU A 732 75.09 -3.76 -21.97
CA GLU A 732 74.72 -2.53 -21.26
C GLU A 732 73.52 -2.74 -20.35
N ARG A 733 72.46 -3.40 -20.84
CA ARG A 733 71.28 -3.71 -20.01
C ARG A 733 71.60 -4.65 -18.85
N LEU A 734 72.55 -5.58 -19.04
CA LEU A 734 73.07 -6.41 -17.96
C LEU A 734 73.88 -5.58 -16.93
N ARG A 735 74.67 -4.58 -17.37
CA ARG A 735 75.35 -3.64 -16.46
C ARG A 735 74.37 -2.81 -15.66
N GLU A 736 73.40 -2.19 -16.33
CA GLU A 736 72.36 -1.40 -15.68
C GLU A 736 71.64 -2.23 -14.60
N ALA A 737 71.29 -3.48 -14.89
CA ALA A 737 70.68 -4.38 -13.90
C ALA A 737 71.62 -4.72 -12.72
N ILE A 738 72.93 -4.88 -12.96
CA ILE A 738 73.94 -5.09 -11.91
C ILE A 738 74.12 -3.83 -11.05
N ASP A 739 74.20 -2.66 -11.67
CA ASP A 739 74.35 -1.38 -10.97
C ASP A 739 73.12 -1.10 -10.08
N ASP A 740 71.92 -1.45 -10.56
CA ASP A 740 70.67 -1.24 -9.84
C ASP A 740 70.46 -2.23 -8.69
N THR A 741 70.78 -3.52 -8.89
CA THR A 741 70.38 -4.59 -7.95
C THR A 741 71.53 -5.39 -7.33
N GLY A 742 72.77 -5.13 -7.77
CA GLY A 742 73.98 -5.83 -7.35
C GLY A 742 74.23 -7.16 -8.08
N GLU A 743 73.30 -7.62 -8.92
CA GLU A 743 73.42 -8.83 -9.74
C GLU A 743 72.48 -8.75 -10.96
N ALA A 744 72.78 -9.42 -12.08
CA ALA A 744 71.86 -9.50 -13.21
C ALA A 744 71.57 -10.94 -13.63
N SER A 745 70.29 -11.31 -13.62
CA SER A 745 69.81 -12.54 -14.25
C SER A 745 69.68 -12.33 -15.75
N VAL A 746 70.33 -13.19 -16.53
CA VAL A 746 70.28 -13.15 -18.00
C VAL A 746 68.85 -13.36 -18.50
N GLU A 747 68.13 -14.35 -17.97
CA GLU A 747 66.72 -14.60 -18.28
C GLU A 747 65.83 -13.37 -18.04
N ALA A 748 66.01 -12.70 -16.90
CA ALA A 748 65.20 -11.53 -16.53
C ALA A 748 65.45 -10.34 -17.48
N VAL A 749 66.71 -10.09 -17.84
CA VAL A 749 67.07 -9.04 -18.81
C VAL A 749 66.58 -9.37 -20.21
N LEU A 750 66.69 -10.64 -20.63
CA LEU A 750 66.14 -11.08 -21.92
C LEU A 750 64.62 -10.94 -21.97
N ARG A 751 63.90 -11.29 -20.90
CA ARG A 751 62.45 -11.05 -20.78
C ARG A 751 62.10 -9.56 -20.88
N ALA A 752 62.89 -8.69 -20.26
CA ALA A 752 62.70 -7.24 -20.34
C ALA A 752 62.95 -6.71 -21.78
N ILE A 753 63.98 -7.21 -22.46
CA ILE A 753 64.23 -6.93 -23.88
C ILE A 753 63.05 -7.38 -24.74
N ARG A 754 62.52 -8.57 -24.48
CA ARG A 754 61.39 -9.15 -25.22
C ARG A 754 60.06 -8.42 -24.97
N GLY A 755 59.93 -7.68 -23.88
CA GLY A 755 58.76 -6.85 -23.57
C GLY A 755 58.86 -5.41 -24.07
N ASP A 756 60.02 -4.97 -24.53
CA ASP A 756 60.27 -3.60 -24.97
C ASP A 756 60.06 -3.47 -26.49
N THR A 757 58.95 -2.86 -26.88
CA THR A 757 58.56 -2.70 -28.30
C THR A 757 59.47 -1.73 -29.08
N SER A 758 60.35 -0.99 -28.40
CA SER A 758 61.28 -0.06 -29.05
C SER A 758 62.56 -0.72 -29.55
N VAL A 759 62.83 -1.96 -29.10
CA VAL A 759 64.03 -2.72 -29.47
C VAL A 759 63.66 -4.08 -30.02
N TYR A 760 64.56 -4.63 -30.83
CA TYR A 760 64.38 -5.95 -31.40
C TYR A 760 65.68 -6.74 -31.33
N LEU A 761 65.64 -7.93 -30.73
CA LEU A 761 66.73 -8.90 -30.74
C LEU A 761 66.27 -10.12 -31.55
N PRO A 762 66.79 -10.37 -32.75
CA PRO A 762 66.35 -11.51 -33.56
C PRO A 762 66.49 -12.84 -32.80
N ALA A 763 65.56 -13.77 -33.01
CA ALA A 763 65.59 -15.07 -32.33
C ALA A 763 66.91 -15.81 -32.64
N GLU A 764 67.34 -15.78 -33.91
CA GLU A 764 68.58 -16.39 -34.39
C GLU A 764 69.85 -15.78 -33.78
N ASP A 765 69.85 -14.48 -33.51
CA ASP A 765 71.01 -13.76 -32.95
C ASP A 765 71.05 -13.79 -31.41
N THR A 766 69.98 -14.26 -30.76
CA THR A 766 69.79 -14.11 -29.31
C THR A 766 70.87 -14.82 -28.50
N GLU A 767 71.13 -16.09 -28.81
CA GLU A 767 72.12 -16.89 -28.07
C GLU A 767 73.53 -16.31 -28.24
N GLN A 768 73.89 -15.90 -29.46
CA GLN A 768 75.18 -15.28 -29.74
C GLN A 768 75.31 -13.93 -29.01
N ALA A 769 74.31 -13.05 -29.13
CA ALA A 769 74.34 -11.72 -28.52
C ALA A 769 74.45 -11.78 -27.01
N VAL A 770 73.68 -12.68 -26.38
CA VAL A 770 73.72 -12.90 -24.93
C VAL A 770 75.07 -13.50 -24.52
N THR A 771 75.58 -14.51 -25.23
CA THR A 771 76.88 -15.13 -24.93
C THR A 771 78.03 -14.12 -25.01
N GLU A 772 78.10 -13.34 -26.07
CA GLU A 772 79.12 -12.30 -26.24
C GLU A 772 79.00 -11.19 -25.18
N ALA A 773 77.77 -10.81 -24.80
CA ALA A 773 77.52 -9.85 -23.73
C ALA A 773 78.03 -10.37 -22.38
N VAL A 774 77.72 -11.61 -22.01
CA VAL A 774 78.20 -12.23 -20.77
C VAL A 774 79.72 -12.36 -20.78
N MET A 775 80.34 -12.81 -21.88
CA MET A 775 81.80 -12.91 -22.00
C MET A 775 82.48 -11.55 -21.87
N THR A 776 81.88 -10.49 -22.41
CA THR A 776 82.37 -9.12 -22.26
C THR A 776 82.40 -8.73 -20.78
N LEU A 777 81.30 -8.95 -20.05
CA LEU A 777 81.24 -8.63 -18.61
C LEU A 777 82.24 -9.44 -17.78
N LEU A 778 82.43 -10.73 -18.08
CA LEU A 778 83.45 -11.56 -17.43
C LEU A 778 84.87 -11.02 -17.63
N SER A 779 85.15 -10.41 -18.79
CA SER A 779 86.43 -9.74 -19.02
C SER A 779 86.56 -8.39 -18.29
N GLU A 780 85.43 -7.80 -17.86
CA GLU A 780 85.31 -6.51 -17.18
C GLU A 780 85.07 -6.68 -15.67
N GLN A 781 85.77 -7.60 -15.01
CA GLN A 781 85.72 -7.80 -13.55
C GLN A 781 84.36 -8.24 -13.00
N HIS A 782 83.58 -8.99 -13.78
CA HIS A 782 82.38 -9.67 -13.29
C HIS A 782 82.61 -11.18 -13.19
N LEU A 783 81.78 -11.85 -12.40
CA LEU A 783 81.79 -13.29 -12.20
C LEU A 783 80.39 -13.86 -12.43
N LEU A 784 80.30 -15.16 -12.72
CA LEU A 784 79.03 -15.89 -12.71
C LEU A 784 78.81 -16.49 -11.32
N ARG A 785 77.62 -16.26 -10.78
CA ARG A 785 77.15 -16.95 -9.57
C ARG A 785 76.69 -18.36 -9.95
N THR A 786 77.18 -19.34 -9.20
CA THR A 786 76.79 -20.76 -9.31
C THR A 786 76.31 -21.27 -7.96
N GLU A 787 75.67 -22.44 -7.91
CA GLU A 787 75.21 -23.05 -6.65
C GLU A 787 76.32 -23.24 -5.61
N ASN A 788 77.58 -23.41 -6.04
CA ASN A 788 78.72 -23.70 -5.16
C ASN A 788 79.78 -22.59 -5.14
N GLY A 789 79.41 -21.33 -5.45
CA GLY A 789 80.30 -20.18 -5.40
C GLY A 789 80.35 -19.38 -6.70
N TYR A 790 81.48 -18.71 -6.95
CA TYR A 790 81.64 -17.76 -8.06
C TYR A 790 82.73 -18.24 -9.04
N VAL A 791 82.46 -18.10 -10.35
CA VAL A 791 83.39 -18.51 -11.41
C VAL A 791 83.63 -17.38 -12.41
N ASP A 792 84.82 -17.32 -12.98
CA ASP A 792 85.27 -16.29 -13.92
C ASP A 792 85.10 -16.68 -15.40
N SER A 793 84.51 -17.85 -15.68
CA SER A 793 84.34 -18.38 -17.03
C SER A 793 83.03 -19.14 -17.19
N LEU A 794 82.40 -18.99 -18.37
CA LEU A 794 81.10 -19.61 -18.69
C LEU A 794 81.17 -21.13 -18.73
N GLY A 795 82.18 -21.71 -19.38
CA GLY A 795 82.32 -23.16 -19.55
C GLY A 795 81.16 -23.76 -20.36
N ASP A 796 80.68 -24.95 -19.97
CA ASP A 796 79.56 -25.65 -20.62
C ASP A 796 78.18 -25.28 -20.02
N ARG A 797 78.08 -24.14 -19.33
CA ARG A 797 76.83 -23.73 -18.64
C ARG A 797 75.88 -23.06 -19.63
N ASP A 798 74.57 -23.25 -19.42
CA ASP A 798 73.55 -22.52 -20.17
C ASP A 798 73.63 -21.03 -19.81
N VAL A 799 73.93 -20.19 -20.80
CA VAL A 799 74.09 -18.75 -20.61
C VAL A 799 72.81 -18.08 -20.12
N PHE A 800 71.63 -18.59 -20.50
CA PHE A 800 70.36 -17.96 -20.18
C PHE A 800 69.99 -18.11 -18.70
N GLU A 801 70.46 -19.16 -18.04
CA GLU A 801 70.22 -19.42 -16.61
C GLU A 801 71.24 -18.74 -15.68
N MET A 802 72.25 -18.05 -16.24
CA MET A 802 73.32 -17.47 -15.42
C MET A 802 72.90 -16.17 -14.74
N THR A 803 73.44 -15.95 -13.54
CA THR A 803 73.42 -14.66 -12.86
C THR A 803 74.84 -14.08 -12.83
N ILE A 804 74.98 -12.85 -13.31
CA ILE A 804 76.24 -12.11 -13.35
C ILE A 804 76.33 -11.21 -12.12
N VAL A 805 77.48 -11.20 -11.45
CA VAL A 805 77.76 -10.38 -10.27
C VAL A 805 79.06 -9.60 -10.44
N PRO A 806 79.20 -8.40 -9.86
CA PRO A 806 80.43 -7.63 -9.94
C PRO A 806 81.49 -8.21 -8.98
N SER A 807 82.76 -7.99 -9.29
CA SER A 807 83.91 -8.35 -8.45
C SER A 807 84.88 -7.17 -8.33
N VAL A 808 85.73 -7.17 -7.31
CA VAL A 808 86.73 -6.11 -7.11
C VAL A 808 87.97 -6.33 -7.98
N SER A 809 88.64 -5.25 -8.38
CA SER A 809 89.91 -5.35 -9.10
C SER A 809 91.02 -5.97 -8.24
N GLY A 810 92.00 -6.63 -8.87
CA GLY A 810 93.11 -7.27 -8.14
C GLY A 810 93.94 -6.32 -7.26
N ALA A 811 93.98 -5.02 -7.57
CA ALA A 811 94.64 -4.03 -6.71
C ALA A 811 93.84 -3.76 -5.42
N ILE A 812 92.51 -3.63 -5.56
CA ILE A 812 91.59 -3.43 -4.44
C ILE A 812 91.46 -4.72 -3.60
N ALA A 813 91.45 -5.89 -4.23
CA ALA A 813 91.50 -7.19 -3.58
C ALA A 813 92.68 -7.27 -2.59
N ALA A 814 93.89 -6.94 -3.06
CA ALA A 814 95.08 -6.93 -2.21
C ALA A 814 94.99 -5.92 -1.05
N GLU A 815 94.39 -4.76 -1.27
CA GLU A 815 94.18 -3.77 -0.20
C GLU A 815 93.13 -4.23 0.83
N ILE A 816 92.08 -4.94 0.38
CA ILE A 816 91.08 -5.58 1.25
C ILE A 816 91.76 -6.67 2.09
N ASP A 817 92.58 -7.51 1.47
CA ASP A 817 93.34 -8.59 2.13
C ASP A 817 94.32 -8.02 3.17
N ASP A 818 95.09 -6.99 2.82
CA ASP A 818 96.00 -6.30 3.74
C ASP A 818 95.25 -5.71 4.94
N TYR A 819 94.06 -5.14 4.71
CA TYR A 819 93.24 -4.60 5.79
C TYR A 819 92.72 -5.69 6.72
N ILE A 820 92.11 -6.75 6.16
CA ILE A 820 91.56 -7.85 6.96
C ILE A 820 92.69 -8.57 7.71
N GLY A 821 93.84 -8.78 7.07
CA GLY A 821 95.04 -9.37 7.69
C GLY A 821 95.66 -8.50 8.80
N SER A 822 95.31 -7.20 8.87
CA SER A 822 95.73 -6.30 9.95
C SER A 822 94.81 -6.30 11.17
N LEU A 823 93.66 -6.97 11.11
CA LEU A 823 92.70 -7.05 12.22
C LEU A 823 93.17 -8.05 13.30
N ASP A 824 92.85 -7.76 14.55
CA ASP A 824 93.12 -8.67 15.68
C ASP A 824 92.26 -9.95 15.57
N SER A 825 92.71 -11.08 16.14
CA SER A 825 91.90 -12.32 16.20
C SER A 825 90.54 -12.09 16.90
N ASP A 826 89.48 -12.75 16.44
CA ASP A 826 88.09 -12.57 16.88
C ASP A 826 87.48 -11.17 16.60
N THR A 827 87.99 -10.45 15.59
CA THR A 827 87.44 -9.16 15.14
C THR A 827 86.35 -9.34 14.09
N ASN A 828 85.20 -8.68 14.29
CA ASN A 828 84.12 -8.62 13.30
C ASN A 828 84.25 -7.39 12.38
N PHE A 829 83.99 -7.57 11.09
CA PHE A 829 83.91 -6.51 10.08
C PHE A 829 82.78 -6.76 9.08
N THR A 830 82.30 -5.72 8.42
CA THR A 830 81.16 -5.77 7.49
C THR A 830 81.53 -5.26 6.10
N ILE A 831 80.63 -5.48 5.13
CA ILE A 831 80.75 -4.92 3.78
C ILE A 831 80.76 -3.39 3.83
N ASP A 832 79.93 -2.79 4.69
CA ASP A 832 79.84 -1.33 4.87
C ASP A 832 81.14 -0.74 5.43
N ASP A 833 81.81 -1.45 6.35
CA ASP A 833 83.13 -1.03 6.86
C ASP A 833 84.18 -0.95 5.75
N LEU A 834 84.16 -1.92 4.82
CA LEU A 834 85.06 -1.96 3.67
C LEU A 834 84.64 -0.92 2.62
N HIS A 835 83.35 -0.76 2.36
CA HIS A 835 82.85 0.23 1.40
C HIS A 835 83.14 1.66 1.88
N THR A 836 82.94 1.96 3.17
CA THR A 836 83.31 3.24 3.78
C THR A 836 84.81 3.53 3.64
N ARG A 837 85.65 2.50 3.68
CA ARG A 837 87.11 2.63 3.56
C ARG A 837 87.60 2.82 2.13
N PHE A 838 87.07 2.05 1.17
CA PHE A 838 87.53 2.03 -0.21
C PHE A 838 86.67 2.85 -1.18
N GLY A 839 85.50 3.32 -0.73
CA GLY A 839 84.58 4.19 -1.46
C GLY A 839 84.08 3.57 -2.78
N SER A 840 83.86 4.43 -3.77
CA SER A 840 83.37 4.04 -5.10
C SER A 840 84.33 3.12 -5.88
N SER A 841 85.58 2.98 -5.44
CA SER A 841 86.55 2.04 -6.04
C SER A 841 86.25 0.57 -5.70
N ALA A 842 85.37 0.33 -4.73
CA ALA A 842 84.91 -0.99 -4.33
C ALA A 842 83.40 -0.93 -3.99
N PRO A 843 82.50 -1.10 -4.98
CA PRO A 843 81.06 -1.13 -4.73
C PRO A 843 80.68 -2.23 -3.73
N GLU A 844 79.66 -2.00 -2.89
CA GLU A 844 79.23 -2.97 -1.87
C GLU A 844 78.96 -4.37 -2.46
N ALA A 845 78.33 -4.44 -3.64
CA ALA A 845 78.07 -5.70 -4.34
C ALA A 845 79.37 -6.42 -4.76
N ALA A 846 80.38 -5.68 -5.20
CA ALA A 846 81.68 -6.24 -5.56
C ALA A 846 82.47 -6.71 -4.33
N ILE A 847 82.45 -5.93 -3.24
CA ILE A 847 83.04 -6.32 -1.95
C ILE A 847 82.35 -7.58 -1.43
N LYS A 848 81.01 -7.63 -1.46
CA LYS A 848 80.23 -8.81 -1.08
C LYS A 848 80.71 -10.04 -1.83
N THR A 849 80.74 -9.98 -3.17
CA THR A 849 81.18 -11.09 -4.02
C THR A 849 82.60 -11.52 -3.63
N TYR A 850 83.52 -10.57 -3.48
CA TYR A 850 84.91 -10.85 -3.12
C TYR A 850 85.05 -11.55 -1.76
N LEU A 851 84.36 -11.03 -0.74
CA LEU A 851 84.42 -11.59 0.61
C LEU A 851 83.89 -13.02 0.64
N LEU A 852 82.73 -13.24 0.00
CA LEU A 852 82.10 -14.55 -0.09
C LEU A 852 82.94 -15.53 -0.90
N GLN A 853 83.68 -15.07 -1.91
CA GLN A 853 84.56 -15.92 -2.70
C GLN A 853 85.77 -16.45 -1.90
N HIS A 854 86.25 -15.72 -0.89
CA HIS A 854 87.50 -16.03 -0.16
C HIS A 854 87.29 -16.48 1.30
N LEU A 855 86.08 -16.92 1.65
CA LEU A 855 85.77 -17.52 2.95
C LEU A 855 86.65 -18.75 3.24
N GLY A 856 87.26 -18.82 4.42
CA GLY A 856 88.10 -19.96 4.78
C GLY A 856 88.90 -19.77 6.06
N THR A 857 89.17 -20.88 6.76
CA THR A 857 90.18 -20.94 7.84
C THR A 857 91.60 -21.19 7.30
N ASP A 858 91.70 -21.56 6.02
CA ASP A 858 92.95 -21.77 5.27
C ASP A 858 93.18 -20.70 4.18
N SER A 859 92.32 -19.69 4.07
CA SER A 859 92.52 -18.54 3.17
C SER A 859 93.51 -17.53 3.77
N ASP A 860 94.10 -16.69 2.93
CA ASP A 860 94.97 -15.60 3.37
C ASP A 860 94.38 -14.28 2.87
N PRO A 861 93.84 -13.42 3.75
CA PRO A 861 93.66 -13.61 5.20
C PRO A 861 92.51 -14.58 5.54
N ALA A 862 92.62 -15.29 6.66
CA ALA A 862 91.60 -16.25 7.08
C ALA A 862 90.42 -15.55 7.76
N TYR A 863 89.21 -15.75 7.25
CA TYR A 863 87.97 -15.26 7.86
C TYR A 863 86.76 -16.12 7.49
N VAL A 864 85.75 -16.09 8.36
CA VAL A 864 84.51 -16.86 8.26
C VAL A 864 83.29 -15.96 8.47
N ILE A 865 82.08 -16.46 8.19
CA ILE A 865 80.85 -15.75 8.54
C ILE A 865 80.70 -15.74 10.06
N ALA A 866 80.64 -14.56 10.68
CA ALA A 866 80.76 -14.39 12.14
C ALA A 866 79.66 -15.12 12.93
N ASN A 867 78.44 -15.18 12.39
CA ASN A 867 77.28 -15.70 13.11
C ASN A 867 77.34 -17.21 13.36
N ASN A 868 77.95 -17.97 12.45
CA ASN A 868 77.92 -19.43 12.47
C ASN A 868 79.30 -20.08 12.18
N GLY A 869 80.34 -19.28 11.99
CA GLY A 869 81.69 -19.75 11.63
C GLY A 869 81.75 -20.38 10.24
N SER A 870 80.72 -20.20 9.41
CA SER A 870 80.60 -20.91 8.14
C SER A 870 81.55 -20.36 7.08
N THR A 871 82.09 -21.28 6.29
CA THR A 871 82.87 -21.00 5.08
C THR A 871 82.03 -21.16 3.80
N ASP A 872 80.74 -21.46 3.93
CA ASP A 872 79.80 -21.60 2.81
C ASP A 872 79.22 -20.23 2.42
N PRO A 873 79.51 -19.73 1.20
CA PRO A 873 78.97 -18.46 0.69
C PRO A 873 77.44 -18.38 0.74
N GLY A 874 76.75 -19.51 0.56
CA GLY A 874 75.29 -19.58 0.52
C GLY A 874 74.62 -19.35 1.88
N GLN A 875 75.38 -19.41 2.98
CA GLN A 875 74.86 -19.19 4.33
C GLN A 875 74.95 -17.73 4.79
N TRP A 876 75.54 -16.86 3.97
CA TRP A 876 75.62 -15.44 4.27
C TRP A 876 74.30 -14.74 3.92
N MET A 877 73.78 -13.96 4.85
CA MET A 877 72.60 -13.11 4.64
C MET A 877 73.00 -11.63 4.67
N PRO A 878 72.30 -10.75 3.93
CA PRO A 878 72.54 -9.30 4.00
C PRO A 878 72.59 -8.79 5.45
N GLY A 879 73.68 -8.13 5.82
CA GLY A 879 73.93 -7.60 7.16
C GLY A 879 74.68 -8.54 8.11
N TYR A 880 75.03 -9.77 7.71
CA TYR A 880 75.88 -10.65 8.52
C TYR A 880 77.35 -10.17 8.47
N PRO A 881 78.02 -9.99 9.64
CA PRO A 881 79.43 -9.65 9.67
C PRO A 881 80.31 -10.87 9.35
N PHE A 882 81.55 -10.59 8.97
CA PHE A 882 82.66 -11.55 8.82
C PHE A 882 83.56 -11.46 10.05
N SER A 883 84.25 -12.55 10.39
CA SER A 883 85.11 -12.63 11.58
C SER A 883 86.42 -13.38 11.33
N THR A 884 87.51 -12.92 11.93
CA THR A 884 88.82 -13.60 11.96
C THR A 884 88.84 -14.73 13.01
N PRO A 885 89.45 -15.92 12.77
CA PRO A 885 89.41 -17.09 13.67
C PRO A 885 90.01 -16.89 15.10
N LYS A 886 89.59 -17.72 16.08
CA LYS A 886 90.10 -17.79 17.47
C LYS A 886 91.35 -18.71 17.60
N SER A 887 92.26 -18.47 18.55
CA SER A 887 93.54 -19.20 18.69
C SER A 887 93.44 -20.62 19.28
N ASP A 888 94.26 -21.55 18.76
CA ASP A 888 94.22 -23.03 18.88
C ASP A 888 94.32 -23.73 20.28
N GLU A 889 94.34 -23.06 21.43
CA GLU A 889 94.66 -23.73 22.73
C GLU A 889 93.49 -24.40 23.52
N GLU A 890 92.23 -24.41 23.04
CA GLU A 890 91.04 -24.72 23.91
C GLU A 890 90.05 -25.88 23.53
N LEU A 891 90.35 -26.90 22.70
CA LEU A 891 89.32 -27.91 22.29
C LEU A 891 89.69 -29.43 22.39
N ILE A 892 89.10 -30.22 23.33
CA ILE A 892 89.22 -31.72 23.51
C ILE A 892 87.88 -32.37 23.99
N TRP A 893 87.45 -33.57 23.51
CA TRP A 893 86.16 -34.26 23.87
C TRP A 893 86.18 -35.85 23.88
N GLU A 894 85.08 -36.60 24.22
CA GLU A 894 84.99 -38.10 24.37
C GLU A 894 83.75 -38.79 23.66
N PHE A 895 83.84 -40.06 23.19
CA PHE A 895 82.80 -40.76 22.34
C PHE A 895 82.38 -42.20 22.76
N HIS A 896 81.09 -42.60 22.70
CA HIS A 896 80.61 -43.96 23.07
C HIS A 896 79.54 -44.58 22.13
N TYR A 897 79.62 -45.89 21.81
CA TYR A 897 78.64 -46.63 20.98
C TYR A 897 78.31 -48.05 21.48
N ASN A 898 77.03 -48.45 21.40
CA ASN A 898 76.55 -49.82 21.61
C ASN A 898 75.43 -50.14 20.60
N GLY A 899 75.56 -51.19 19.78
CA GLY A 899 74.57 -51.54 18.76
C GLY A 899 74.92 -52.78 17.92
N GLY A 900 74.04 -53.22 17.02
CA GLY A 900 74.20 -54.51 16.31
C GLY A 900 74.93 -54.45 14.95
N SER A 901 75.26 -53.26 14.46
CA SER A 901 75.67 -53.05 13.06
C SER A 901 76.77 -51.99 12.91
N ALA A 902 77.82 -52.32 12.16
CA ALA A 902 78.93 -51.40 11.92
C ALA A 902 78.53 -50.15 11.12
N ALA A 903 77.38 -50.18 10.43
CA ALA A 903 76.83 -49.02 9.75
C ALA A 903 76.34 -47.98 10.78
N ASP A 904 75.63 -48.42 11.82
CA ASP A 904 75.06 -47.50 12.82
C ASP A 904 76.15 -46.82 13.66
N LEU A 905 77.28 -47.51 13.89
CA LEU A 905 78.45 -46.90 14.53
C LEU A 905 79.03 -45.77 13.70
N ARG A 906 79.21 -45.98 12.38
CA ARG A 906 79.74 -44.94 11.50
C ARG A 906 78.81 -43.75 11.43
N ASP A 907 77.51 -44.02 11.39
CA ASP A 907 76.52 -42.95 11.41
C ASP A 907 76.58 -42.15 12.70
N LYS A 908 76.71 -42.80 13.85
CA LYS A 908 76.84 -42.08 15.13
C LYS A 908 78.13 -41.26 15.20
N TRP A 909 79.27 -41.83 14.79
CA TRP A 909 80.56 -41.11 14.78
C TRP A 909 80.52 -39.87 13.88
N ASN A 910 79.96 -40.00 12.67
CA ASN A 910 79.86 -38.88 11.74
C ASN A 910 78.89 -37.79 12.21
N ARG A 911 77.96 -38.11 13.11
CA ARG A 911 76.95 -37.16 13.60
C ARG A 911 77.39 -36.39 14.83
N GLU A 912 78.17 -37.00 15.71
CA GLU A 912 78.60 -36.41 16.99
C GLU A 912 80.02 -35.82 16.93
N GLN A 913 80.63 -35.68 15.74
CA GLN A 913 82.00 -35.20 15.63
C GLN A 913 82.11 -33.68 15.94
N ASP A 914 82.73 -33.32 17.06
CA ASP A 914 83.18 -31.94 17.36
C ASP A 914 84.66 -31.70 17.02
N GLU A 915 85.04 -30.44 16.81
CA GLU A 915 86.43 -30.02 16.59
C GLU A 915 87.27 -30.19 17.87
N GLY A 916 88.37 -30.94 17.78
CA GLY A 916 89.23 -31.27 18.93
C GLY A 916 89.73 -32.71 18.90
N SER A 917 90.62 -33.07 19.83
CA SER A 917 91.15 -34.44 19.94
C SER A 917 90.23 -35.33 20.78
N VAL A 918 89.84 -36.52 20.31
CA VAL A 918 89.09 -37.50 21.14
C VAL A 918 90.04 -38.33 21.98
N ASN A 919 89.96 -38.20 23.31
CA ASN A 919 90.94 -38.83 24.21
C ASN A 919 90.59 -40.29 24.55
N HIS A 920 89.31 -40.67 24.58
CA HIS A 920 88.87 -42.04 24.86
C HIS A 920 87.55 -42.39 24.13
N ALA A 921 87.40 -43.65 23.68
CA ALA A 921 86.16 -44.14 23.06
C ALA A 921 85.83 -45.62 23.34
N THR A 922 84.54 -45.95 23.57
CA THR A 922 84.05 -47.31 23.89
C THR A 922 83.02 -47.82 22.87
N ILE A 923 83.17 -49.06 22.36
CA ILE A 923 82.35 -49.65 21.28
C ILE A 923 81.92 -51.10 21.64
N GLU A 924 80.61 -51.40 21.63
CA GLU A 924 80.02 -52.74 21.92
C GLU A 924 79.06 -53.24 20.81
N PHE A 925 79.13 -54.54 20.44
CA PHE A 925 78.31 -55.16 19.36
C PHE A 925 77.48 -56.39 19.81
N THR A 926 76.22 -56.49 19.33
CA THR A 926 75.28 -57.60 19.64
C THR A 926 74.78 -58.32 18.37
N LEU A 927 74.87 -59.66 18.29
CA LEU A 927 74.51 -60.46 17.08
C LEU A 927 73.22 -61.30 17.25
N PRO A 928 72.31 -61.44 16.25
CA PRO A 928 71.05 -62.22 16.35
C PRO A 928 71.11 -63.69 15.86
N GLU A 929 70.30 -64.59 16.43
CA GLU A 929 70.20 -66.07 16.18
C GLU A 929 69.04 -66.50 15.22
N ASP A 930 69.33 -67.55 14.41
CA ASP A 930 68.48 -68.50 13.60
C ASP A 930 67.58 -67.99 12.44
N GLY A 931 67.52 -68.58 11.23
CA GLY A 931 68.08 -69.80 10.58
C GLY A 931 67.58 -69.86 9.10
N ALA A 932 68.05 -70.65 8.12
CA ALA A 932 68.92 -71.83 8.13
C ALA A 932 69.54 -72.18 6.73
N CYS A 933 70.80 -72.69 6.79
CA CYS A 933 71.50 -73.77 6.04
C CYS A 933 71.48 -73.95 4.49
N ARG A 934 72.60 -73.92 3.72
CA ARG A 934 73.79 -74.85 3.52
C ARG A 934 73.68 -75.74 2.24
N PRO A 935 74.73 -76.38 1.64
CA PRO A 935 76.13 -76.58 2.08
C PRO A 935 77.29 -76.40 1.02
N SER A 936 78.53 -76.24 1.55
CA SER A 936 79.87 -76.77 1.12
C SER A 936 80.27 -76.82 -0.37
N SER A 937 81.49 -76.59 -0.86
CA SER A 937 82.84 -76.27 -0.36
C SER A 937 83.68 -76.07 -1.64
N ARG A 938 84.61 -75.12 -1.78
CA ARG A 938 86.06 -75.33 -1.52
C ARG A 938 86.84 -74.06 -1.93
N THR A 939 87.64 -73.56 -1.00
CA THR A 939 88.96 -72.90 -1.16
C THR A 939 89.14 -71.66 -2.06
N ARG A 940 89.29 -70.51 -1.37
CA ARG A 940 90.20 -69.34 -1.55
C ARG A 940 90.92 -69.13 -2.91
N PRO A 941 91.07 -67.85 -3.31
CA PRO A 941 92.34 -67.19 -3.04
C PRO A 941 92.21 -65.87 -2.25
N ARG A 942 93.37 -65.36 -1.86
CA ARG A 942 93.69 -64.41 -0.79
C ARG A 942 94.29 -63.15 -1.43
N TRP A 943 94.39 -62.08 -0.63
CA TRP A 943 95.22 -60.86 -0.78
C TRP A 943 94.55 -59.68 -1.53
N ASN A 944 94.75 -58.40 -1.16
CA ASN A 944 95.76 -57.82 -0.26
C ASN A 944 95.33 -56.43 0.26
N ILE A 945 95.70 -56.13 1.50
CA ILE A 945 95.75 -54.77 2.06
C ILE A 945 97.14 -54.21 1.73
N ARG A 946 97.22 -52.96 1.25
CA ARG A 946 98.43 -52.13 1.37
C ARG A 946 98.05 -50.74 1.86
N ARG A 947 98.58 -50.39 3.04
CA ARG A 947 98.71 -49.03 3.57
C ARG A 947 99.86 -48.32 2.86
N SER A 948 99.67 -47.06 2.50
CA SER A 948 100.73 -46.05 2.67
C SER A 948 100.13 -44.66 2.87
N SER A 949 100.65 -44.01 3.89
CA SER A 949 100.44 -42.67 4.42
C SER A 949 100.79 -41.55 3.43
N SER A 950 99.88 -40.58 3.27
CA SER A 950 100.17 -39.15 3.06
C SER A 950 98.83 -38.39 3.02
N HIS A 951 98.86 -37.18 3.55
CA HIS A 951 97.75 -36.23 3.62
C HIS A 951 97.00 -36.12 2.29
N LEU A 952 95.70 -36.35 2.35
CA LEU A 952 94.77 -36.07 1.26
C LEU A 952 93.66 -35.20 1.85
N ARG A 953 93.86 -33.88 1.78
CA ARG A 953 92.73 -32.93 1.70
C ARG A 953 91.98 -33.26 0.42
N ARG A 954 90.66 -33.41 0.55
CA ARG A 954 89.74 -33.96 -0.47
C ARG A 954 89.87 -33.24 -1.81
N THR A 955 89.99 -34.03 -2.88
CA THR A 955 89.38 -33.71 -4.17
C THR A 955 87.91 -34.10 -4.12
N ASN A 956 87.00 -33.15 -4.36
CA ASN A 956 85.59 -33.40 -4.67
C ASN A 956 85.46 -34.22 -5.96
N PRO A 957 84.62 -35.27 -5.99
CA PRO A 957 83.85 -35.62 -7.16
C PRO A 957 82.41 -35.13 -7.00
N ARG A 958 81.85 -34.61 -8.10
CA ARG A 958 80.42 -34.29 -8.29
C ARG A 958 79.49 -35.35 -7.69
N PRO A 959 78.29 -34.98 -7.21
CA PRO A 959 77.16 -35.87 -7.27
C PRO A 959 76.54 -35.82 -8.68
N SER A 960 76.46 -37.00 -9.29
CA SER A 960 75.21 -37.52 -9.86
C SER A 960 74.34 -38.06 -8.74
#